data_AF-A0A667XW09-F1
#
_entry.id   AF-A0A667XW09-F1
#
_cell.length_a   1.000
_cell.length_b   1.000
_cell.length_c   1.000
_cell.angle_alpha   90.00
_cell.angle_beta   90.00
_cell.angle_gamma   90.00
#
_symmetry.space_group_name_H-M   'P 1'
#
loop_
_entity.id
_entity.type
_entity.pdbx_description
1 polymer ?
#
loop_
_entity_poly.entity_id
_entity_poly.type
_entity_poly.pdbx_seq_one_letter_code
_entity_poly.pdbx_strand_id
1 'polypeptide(L)'
;MFAFEFTSHITTKGTDDLYLLCFSTSLTRSLLGVFEEDAAAISNYSSQLYQAMQRICDAQNELSAATHLTSKLLKEYDKQRFPLGGDDEVMSSTLQQFAKVIDELSSCHAVLSTQLADAMMFPITQFKERDLKEILTLKEVFQIASDDHDMAINRYSRLSKKRDNDRMRAETVEDVYTSRKKQHQTMMHYFCSLNTLQYKKKIALLEPLLGYMQAQISFFKLGSENLTQQWEDFLGTIGTSVQNVRREMEEEVGQMQQTIQQMETSCDPLYAPCDPDPAHSPVCRSLTRKQGYLYTRNKTGLVSSSWERQYFFTQGGNLLSQGRGEVAGGLVMDIDNCSVMAVDSDDRRFCFQWIATINNISKRIYLSENAEELAARVNQSALEAVTPSPSFQQRHESMRPRRPGRASSVSSASSEPSPALSALSLDALVAPETPIQFDIISPVSEENTGQSKTTHAGRRSNPFGESGDTASEDNSILHQLFIVRFLGSMEVRSAESADVISETMRQILAARAIHNVFRMTESHLLVTCDCLKLIDPQTQVTRLRFPLSSVVQCSSHQDNKRLFGFVLQTPGGQSDGRAICYIFESNNDGEKVVCLSDEGLPDRKAVERRKEHDKAKEKQQEELSKQRQIEKDLEEQSRLIAASSRPANAPASDGKVLVLSNSQSEDSDAGDEGKKKGESEA
;
A
#
# COMPACT_ATOMS: atom_id res chain seq x y z
N MET A 1 27.86 -5.87 -65.52
CA MET A 1 27.59 -7.23 -66.02
C MET A 1 28.62 -8.21 -65.47
N PHE A 2 29.89 -8.18 -65.89
CA PHE A 2 30.97 -9.04 -65.34
C PHE A 2 31.02 -9.14 -63.81
N ALA A 3 30.98 -8.02 -63.08
CA ALA A 3 30.95 -8.05 -61.61
C ALA A 3 29.73 -8.79 -61.03
N PHE A 4 28.58 -8.74 -61.70
CA PHE A 4 27.34 -9.41 -61.27
C PHE A 4 27.39 -10.93 -61.54
N GLU A 5 27.96 -11.35 -62.67
CA GLU A 5 28.21 -12.76 -62.96
C GLU A 5 29.27 -13.35 -62.00
N PHE A 6 30.32 -12.57 -61.67
CA PHE A 6 31.35 -12.99 -60.72
C PHE A 6 30.81 -13.13 -59.28
N THR A 7 30.00 -12.17 -58.81
CA THR A 7 29.34 -12.29 -57.50
C THR A 7 28.34 -13.46 -57.45
N SER A 8 27.67 -13.76 -58.57
CA SER A 8 26.79 -14.93 -58.71
C SER A 8 27.56 -16.27 -58.70
N HIS A 9 28.81 -16.30 -59.20
CA HIS A 9 29.65 -17.49 -59.14
C HIS A 9 30.24 -17.74 -57.74
N ILE A 10 30.81 -16.72 -57.10
CA ILE A 10 31.40 -16.84 -55.76
C ILE A 10 30.34 -17.28 -54.72
N THR A 11 29.09 -16.86 -54.88
CA THR A 11 27.98 -17.27 -54.00
C THR A 11 27.40 -18.67 -54.30
N THR A 12 27.82 -19.33 -55.39
CA THR A 12 27.32 -20.67 -55.78
C THR A 12 28.37 -21.78 -55.78
N LYS A 13 29.67 -21.46 -55.77
CA LYS A 13 30.78 -22.46 -55.73
C LYS A 13 31.84 -22.10 -54.68
N GLY A 14 31.48 -22.18 -53.40
CA GLY A 14 32.25 -21.64 -52.26
C GLY A 14 33.63 -22.25 -51.93
N THR A 15 34.27 -23.01 -52.82
CA THR A 15 35.62 -23.61 -52.59
C THR A 15 36.64 -23.29 -53.67
N ASP A 16 36.24 -23.18 -54.93
CA ASP A 16 37.18 -23.18 -56.06
C ASP A 16 37.76 -21.77 -56.30
N ASP A 17 36.99 -20.72 -56.05
CA ASP A 17 37.39 -19.32 -56.28
C ASP A 17 38.35 -18.74 -55.21
N LEU A 18 38.47 -19.40 -54.04
CA LEU A 18 39.44 -19.01 -53.00
C LEU A 18 40.89 -19.00 -53.54
N TYR A 19 41.20 -19.85 -54.51
CA TYR A 19 42.52 -19.88 -55.16
C TYR A 19 42.79 -18.67 -56.06
N LEU A 20 41.77 -18.05 -56.67
CA LEU A 20 41.95 -16.79 -57.44
C LEU A 20 42.09 -15.57 -56.51
N LEU A 21 41.52 -15.64 -55.30
CA LEU A 21 41.64 -14.62 -54.26
C LEU A 21 43.05 -14.56 -53.63
N CYS A 22 43.90 -15.56 -53.83
CA CYS A 22 45.25 -15.66 -53.25
C CYS A 22 46.22 -14.52 -53.63
N PHE A 23 45.98 -13.85 -54.76
CA PHE A 23 46.76 -12.68 -55.16
C PHE A 23 45.87 -11.44 -55.06
N SER A 24 46.31 -10.44 -54.30
CA SER A 24 45.58 -9.19 -54.05
C SER A 24 45.53 -8.27 -55.27
N THR A 25 44.92 -8.75 -56.37
CA THR A 25 44.81 -7.99 -57.62
C THR A 25 43.89 -6.78 -57.46
N SER A 26 44.04 -5.79 -58.35
CA SER A 26 43.14 -4.63 -58.41
C SER A 26 41.67 -5.04 -58.59
N LEU A 27 41.40 -6.12 -59.35
CA LEU A 27 40.05 -6.67 -59.52
C LEU A 27 39.51 -7.23 -58.19
N THR A 28 40.33 -7.99 -57.46
CA THR A 28 39.99 -8.57 -56.16
C THR A 28 39.68 -7.48 -55.12
N ARG A 29 40.46 -6.39 -55.10
CA ARG A 29 40.22 -5.22 -54.24
C ARG A 29 38.96 -4.45 -54.62
N SER A 30 38.66 -4.30 -55.91
CA SER A 30 37.41 -3.69 -56.38
C SER A 30 36.18 -4.50 -55.96
N LEU A 31 36.24 -5.83 -56.07
CA LEU A 31 35.17 -6.70 -55.58
C LEU A 31 34.99 -6.61 -54.06
N LEU A 32 36.10 -6.58 -53.30
CA LEU A 32 36.04 -6.40 -51.85
C LEU A 32 35.30 -5.11 -51.47
N GLY A 33 35.56 -4.01 -52.17
CA GLY A 33 34.86 -2.74 -51.98
C GLY A 33 33.33 -2.87 -52.11
N VAL A 34 32.84 -3.64 -53.08
CA VAL A 34 31.39 -3.90 -53.24
C VAL A 34 30.82 -4.68 -52.05
N PHE A 35 31.55 -5.67 -51.53
CA PHE A 35 31.14 -6.39 -50.32
C PHE A 35 31.18 -5.50 -49.06
N GLU A 36 32.12 -4.57 -48.97
CA GLU A 36 32.19 -3.58 -47.89
C GLU A 36 31.03 -2.56 -47.95
N GLU A 37 30.64 -2.12 -49.15
CA GLU A 37 29.48 -1.26 -49.38
C GLU A 37 28.16 -1.96 -49.00
N ASP A 38 27.97 -3.23 -49.40
CA ASP A 38 26.82 -4.06 -48.96
C ASP A 38 26.81 -4.28 -47.45
N ALA A 39 27.97 -4.53 -46.82
CA ALA A 39 28.12 -4.68 -45.37
C ALA A 39 27.76 -3.38 -44.62
N ALA A 40 28.15 -2.22 -45.14
CA ALA A 40 27.77 -0.92 -44.57
C ALA A 40 26.27 -0.64 -44.75
N ALA A 41 25.71 -0.96 -45.93
CA ALA A 41 24.28 -0.79 -46.21
C ALA A 41 23.40 -1.66 -45.30
N ILE A 42 23.74 -2.95 -45.12
CA ILE A 42 22.98 -3.83 -44.23
C ILE A 42 23.11 -3.40 -42.76
N SER A 43 24.27 -2.90 -42.33
CA SER A 43 24.47 -2.36 -40.97
C SER A 43 23.59 -1.14 -40.67
N ASN A 44 23.49 -0.22 -41.63
CA ASN A 44 22.62 0.96 -41.53
C ASN A 44 21.13 0.58 -41.53
N TYR A 45 20.74 -0.43 -42.32
CA TYR A 45 19.37 -0.93 -42.37
C TYR A 45 18.99 -1.70 -41.09
N SER A 46 19.83 -2.64 -40.63
CA SER A 46 19.58 -3.41 -39.42
C SER A 46 19.53 -2.53 -38.16
N SER A 47 20.30 -1.43 -38.13
CA SER A 47 20.23 -0.46 -37.04
C SER A 47 18.90 0.29 -36.98
N GLN A 48 18.30 0.63 -38.13
CA GLN A 48 16.97 1.23 -38.18
C GLN A 48 15.87 0.21 -37.83
N LEU A 49 15.99 -1.02 -38.32
CA LEU A 49 15.05 -2.11 -38.00
C LEU A 49 15.08 -2.44 -36.50
N TYR A 50 16.28 -2.51 -35.90
CA TYR A 50 16.49 -2.67 -34.47
C TYR A 50 15.77 -1.58 -33.66
N GLN A 51 15.92 -0.30 -34.05
CA GLN A 51 15.24 0.81 -33.37
C GLN A 51 13.70 0.72 -33.48
N ALA A 52 13.18 0.28 -34.63
CA ALA A 52 11.74 0.06 -34.80
C ALA A 52 11.23 -1.09 -33.93
N MET A 53 11.95 -2.22 -33.89
CA MET A 53 11.62 -3.37 -33.05
C MET A 53 11.71 -3.06 -31.55
N GLN A 54 12.75 -2.32 -31.13
CA GLN A 54 12.90 -1.87 -29.74
C GLN A 54 11.68 -1.05 -29.29
N ARG A 55 11.24 -0.09 -30.10
CA ARG A 55 10.04 0.73 -29.81
C ARG A 55 8.76 -0.10 -29.67
N ILE A 56 8.64 -1.23 -30.37
CA ILE A 56 7.51 -2.16 -30.22
C ILE A 56 7.59 -2.84 -28.84
N CYS A 57 8.76 -3.35 -28.45
CA CYS A 57 8.95 -3.94 -27.11
C CYS A 57 8.71 -2.95 -25.98
N ASP A 58 9.23 -1.72 -26.10
CA ASP A 58 9.08 -0.68 -25.09
C ASP A 58 7.60 -0.32 -24.88
N ALA A 59 6.86 -0.14 -25.99
CA ALA A 59 5.42 0.12 -25.94
C ALA A 59 4.61 -1.07 -25.37
N GLN A 60 5.02 -2.31 -25.66
CA GLN A 60 4.37 -3.51 -25.15
C GLN A 60 4.62 -3.72 -23.64
N ASN A 61 5.82 -3.38 -23.16
CA ASN A 61 6.15 -3.34 -21.74
C ASN A 61 5.33 -2.28 -21.00
N GLU A 62 5.26 -1.06 -21.53
CA GLU A 62 4.47 0.03 -20.94
C GLU A 62 2.98 -0.32 -20.89
N LEU A 63 2.45 -0.92 -21.96
CA LEU A 63 1.06 -1.41 -21.99
C LEU A 63 0.80 -2.47 -20.92
N SER A 64 1.73 -3.41 -20.71
CA SER A 64 1.62 -4.39 -19.62
C SER A 64 1.58 -3.71 -18.25
N ALA A 65 2.47 -2.75 -18.00
CA ALA A 65 2.56 -2.04 -16.72
C ALA A 65 1.29 -1.19 -16.44
N ALA A 66 0.81 -0.44 -17.43
CA ALA A 66 -0.41 0.37 -17.34
C ALA A 66 -1.67 -0.49 -17.12
N THR A 67 -1.75 -1.65 -17.78
CA THR A 67 -2.87 -2.60 -17.60
C THR A 67 -2.87 -3.19 -16.19
N HIS A 68 -1.71 -3.64 -15.68
CA HIS A 68 -1.59 -4.11 -14.30
C HIS A 68 -1.96 -3.03 -13.27
N LEU A 69 -1.48 -1.80 -13.46
CA LEU A 69 -1.80 -0.67 -12.59
C LEU A 69 -3.31 -0.39 -12.59
N THR A 70 -3.98 -0.50 -13.74
CA THR A 70 -5.43 -0.35 -13.85
C THR A 70 -6.16 -1.42 -13.04
N SER A 71 -5.78 -2.69 -13.16
CA SER A 71 -6.33 -3.79 -12.32
C SER A 71 -6.11 -3.51 -10.82
N LYS A 72 -4.90 -3.08 -10.44
CA LYS A 72 -4.56 -2.74 -9.05
C LYS A 72 -5.45 -1.63 -8.49
N LEU A 73 -5.63 -0.52 -9.22
CA LEU A 73 -6.45 0.61 -8.76
C LEU A 73 -7.92 0.22 -8.59
N LEU A 74 -8.46 -0.63 -9.45
CA LEU A 74 -9.82 -1.17 -9.29
C LEU A 74 -9.94 -2.03 -8.01
N LYS A 75 -8.96 -2.89 -7.71
CA LYS A 75 -8.87 -3.67 -6.45
C LYS A 75 -8.63 -2.81 -5.20
N GLU A 76 -8.25 -1.54 -5.37
CA GLU A 76 -8.02 -0.60 -4.28
C GLU A 76 -9.24 0.28 -3.97
N TYR A 77 -10.30 0.21 -4.77
CA TYR A 77 -11.55 0.94 -4.54
C TYR A 77 -12.14 0.65 -3.16
N ASP A 78 -12.29 -0.63 -2.79
CA ASP A 78 -12.86 -1.06 -1.49
C ASP A 78 -12.00 -0.66 -0.27
N LYS A 79 -10.77 -0.20 -0.50
CA LYS A 79 -9.87 0.29 0.56
C LYS A 79 -10.01 1.81 0.78
N GLN A 80 -10.66 2.51 -0.14
CA GLN A 80 -10.89 3.95 -0.03
C GLN A 80 -12.05 4.23 0.91
N ARG A 81 -11.82 5.09 1.91
CA ARG A 81 -12.88 5.54 2.83
C ARG A 81 -13.62 6.73 2.23
N PHE A 82 -14.69 6.47 1.50
CA PHE A 82 -15.61 7.50 1.03
C PHE A 82 -16.56 7.93 2.16
N PRO A 83 -16.58 9.21 2.60
CA PRO A 83 -17.42 9.65 3.73
C PRO A 83 -18.94 9.51 3.51
N LEU A 84 -19.36 9.34 2.25
CA LEU A 84 -20.74 9.13 1.81
C LEU A 84 -20.90 7.78 1.08
N GLY A 85 -19.87 6.93 1.07
CA GLY A 85 -19.98 5.60 0.50
C GLY A 85 -20.71 4.69 1.48
N GLY A 86 -21.85 4.15 1.06
CA GLY A 86 -22.43 2.98 1.69
C GLY A 86 -21.71 1.70 1.24
N ASP A 87 -22.04 0.59 1.86
CA ASP A 87 -21.60 -0.75 1.44
C ASP A 87 -22.31 -1.18 0.14
N ASP A 88 -21.97 -0.56 -0.98
CA ASP A 88 -22.45 -0.93 -2.31
C ASP A 88 -21.72 -2.20 -2.80
N GLU A 89 -22.19 -3.35 -2.33
CA GLU A 89 -21.72 -4.68 -2.74
C GLU A 89 -21.79 -4.87 -4.27
N VAL A 90 -22.72 -4.20 -4.96
CA VAL A 90 -22.90 -4.34 -6.42
C VAL A 90 -21.80 -3.58 -7.17
N MET A 91 -21.49 -2.35 -6.75
CA MET A 91 -20.35 -1.60 -7.29
C MET A 91 -19.03 -2.32 -7.00
N SER A 92 -18.82 -2.72 -5.74
CA SER A 92 -17.61 -3.43 -5.31
C SER A 92 -17.38 -4.72 -6.14
N SER A 93 -18.38 -5.60 -6.18
CA SER A 93 -18.28 -6.87 -6.93
C SER A 93 -18.15 -6.66 -8.45
N THR A 94 -18.73 -5.60 -9.01
CA THR A 94 -18.56 -5.21 -10.42
C THR A 94 -17.10 -4.80 -10.70
N LEU A 95 -16.53 -3.92 -9.88
CA LEU A 95 -15.14 -3.45 -10.05
C LEU A 95 -14.13 -4.58 -9.85
N GLN A 96 -14.37 -5.51 -8.92
CA GLN A 96 -13.54 -6.71 -8.74
C GLN A 96 -13.58 -7.64 -9.96
N GLN A 97 -14.74 -7.80 -10.62
CA GLN A 97 -14.84 -8.58 -11.86
C GLN A 97 -14.06 -7.92 -13.01
N PHE A 98 -14.18 -6.60 -13.21
CA PHE A 98 -13.34 -5.87 -14.17
C PHE A 98 -11.85 -6.01 -13.85
N ALA A 99 -11.47 -5.85 -12.58
CA ALA A 99 -10.08 -5.94 -12.17
C ALA A 99 -9.46 -7.30 -12.47
N LYS A 100 -10.23 -8.39 -12.30
CA LYS A 100 -9.78 -9.76 -12.61
C LYS A 100 -9.43 -9.91 -14.09
N VAL A 101 -10.35 -9.58 -15.00
CA VAL A 101 -10.13 -9.74 -16.45
C VAL A 101 -9.01 -8.82 -16.95
N ILE A 102 -8.88 -7.62 -16.39
CA ILE A 102 -7.78 -6.70 -16.71
C ILE A 102 -6.41 -7.26 -16.23
N ASP A 103 -6.36 -8.00 -15.12
CA ASP A 103 -5.12 -8.67 -14.67
C ASP A 103 -4.74 -9.87 -15.56
N GLU A 104 -5.74 -10.61 -16.06
CA GLU A 104 -5.57 -11.68 -17.03
C GLU A 104 -5.02 -11.11 -18.37
N LEU A 105 -5.58 -10.00 -18.87
CA LEU A 105 -5.06 -9.28 -20.03
C LEU A 105 -3.64 -8.71 -19.81
N SER A 106 -3.37 -8.16 -18.62
CA SER A 106 -2.03 -7.74 -18.23
C SER A 106 -1.03 -8.89 -18.29
N SER A 107 -1.45 -10.10 -17.86
CA SER A 107 -0.63 -11.30 -17.93
C SER A 107 -0.36 -11.74 -19.38
N CYS A 108 -1.36 -11.62 -20.27
CA CYS A 108 -1.15 -11.83 -21.71
C CYS A 108 -0.11 -10.85 -22.29
N HIS A 109 -0.19 -9.57 -21.90
CA HIS A 109 0.77 -8.54 -22.33
C HIS A 109 2.20 -8.80 -21.82
N ALA A 110 2.36 -9.25 -20.57
CA ALA A 110 3.65 -9.62 -20.01
C ALA A 110 4.27 -10.84 -20.73
N VAL A 111 3.46 -11.85 -21.05
CA VAL A 111 3.90 -13.03 -21.82
C VAL A 111 4.32 -12.63 -23.25
N LEU A 112 3.58 -11.72 -23.90
CA LEU A 112 3.96 -11.18 -25.21
C LEU A 112 5.29 -10.41 -25.12
N SER A 113 5.46 -9.54 -24.13
CA SER A 113 6.71 -8.80 -23.89
C SER A 113 7.94 -9.71 -23.83
N THR A 114 7.89 -10.79 -23.04
CA THR A 114 9.00 -11.76 -22.93
C THR A 114 9.28 -12.44 -24.28
N GLN A 115 8.24 -12.89 -24.99
CA GLN A 115 8.42 -13.50 -26.32
C GLN A 115 9.01 -12.53 -27.35
N LEU A 116 8.66 -11.24 -27.29
CA LEU A 116 9.27 -10.22 -28.15
C LEU A 116 10.73 -9.95 -27.79
N ALA A 117 11.09 -9.97 -26.51
CA ALA A 117 12.50 -9.86 -26.10
C ALA A 117 13.33 -11.04 -26.63
N ASP A 118 12.85 -12.27 -26.43
CA ASP A 118 13.60 -13.49 -26.74
C ASP A 118 13.61 -13.84 -28.23
N ALA A 119 12.46 -13.72 -28.92
CA ALA A 119 12.30 -14.18 -30.31
C ALA A 119 12.42 -13.07 -31.37
N MET A 120 12.28 -11.80 -30.99
CA MET A 120 12.46 -10.66 -31.91
C MET A 120 13.73 -9.86 -31.60
N MET A 121 13.91 -9.40 -30.36
CA MET A 121 15.03 -8.50 -30.02
C MET A 121 16.38 -9.21 -29.91
N PHE A 122 16.44 -10.39 -29.28
CA PHE A 122 17.72 -11.08 -29.08
C PHE A 122 18.43 -11.44 -30.41
N PRO A 123 17.79 -12.00 -31.46
CA PRO A 123 18.48 -12.31 -32.71
C PRO A 123 19.00 -11.07 -33.46
N ILE A 124 18.22 -9.98 -33.53
CA ILE A 124 18.67 -8.74 -34.19
C ILE A 124 19.77 -8.02 -33.40
N THR A 125 19.72 -8.07 -32.05
CA THR A 125 20.80 -7.57 -31.18
C THR A 125 22.07 -8.37 -31.41
N GLN A 126 21.98 -9.70 -31.43
CA GLN A 126 23.11 -10.58 -31.67
C GLN A 126 23.75 -10.32 -33.04
N PHE A 127 22.96 -10.15 -34.10
CA PHE A 127 23.48 -9.79 -35.43
C PHE A 127 24.24 -8.45 -35.42
N LYS A 128 23.68 -7.43 -34.75
CA LYS A 128 24.31 -6.11 -34.62
C LYS A 128 25.61 -6.12 -33.80
N GLU A 129 25.61 -6.80 -32.66
CA GLU A 129 26.67 -6.64 -31.65
C GLU A 129 27.76 -7.71 -31.73
N ARG A 130 27.45 -8.89 -32.28
CA ARG A 130 28.42 -9.93 -32.62
C ARG A 130 28.79 -9.86 -34.09
N ASP A 131 27.85 -10.12 -34.99
CA ASP A 131 28.18 -10.46 -36.38
C ASP A 131 28.69 -9.27 -37.20
N LEU A 132 28.05 -8.09 -37.10
CA LEU A 132 28.55 -6.89 -37.76
C LEU A 132 29.84 -6.36 -37.11
N LYS A 133 30.01 -6.55 -35.79
CA LYS A 133 31.23 -6.16 -35.07
C LYS A 133 32.43 -7.04 -35.44
N GLU A 134 32.22 -8.33 -35.66
CA GLU A 134 33.20 -9.28 -36.22
C GLU A 134 33.73 -8.78 -37.57
N ILE A 135 32.85 -8.37 -38.48
CA ILE A 135 33.17 -7.85 -39.81
C ILE A 135 34.03 -6.58 -39.74
N LEU A 136 33.67 -5.63 -38.85
CA LEU A 136 34.45 -4.41 -38.65
C LEU A 136 35.85 -4.72 -38.09
N THR A 137 35.95 -5.65 -37.14
CA THR A 137 37.22 -6.06 -36.52
C THR A 137 38.14 -6.73 -37.54
N LEU A 138 37.61 -7.64 -38.37
CA LEU A 138 38.38 -8.31 -39.43
C LEU A 138 38.82 -7.34 -40.52
N LYS A 139 37.99 -6.33 -40.86
CA LYS A 139 38.37 -5.26 -41.79
C LYS A 139 39.59 -4.49 -41.29
N GLU A 140 39.57 -4.06 -40.03
CA GLU A 140 40.67 -3.30 -39.41
C GLU A 140 41.96 -4.13 -39.34
N VAL A 141 41.86 -5.39 -38.88
CA VAL A 141 43.00 -6.32 -38.82
C VAL A 141 43.61 -6.59 -40.20
N PHE A 142 42.77 -6.74 -41.24
CA PHE A 142 43.23 -6.87 -42.62
C PHE A 142 43.88 -5.58 -43.15
N GLN A 143 43.31 -4.41 -42.85
CA GLN A 143 43.88 -3.13 -43.30
C GLN A 143 45.28 -2.91 -42.69
N ILE A 144 45.44 -3.12 -41.38
CA ILE A 144 46.75 -3.03 -40.70
C ILE A 144 47.76 -4.00 -41.34
N ALA A 145 47.36 -5.26 -41.56
CA ALA A 145 48.23 -6.25 -42.21
C ALA A 145 48.56 -5.90 -43.68
N SER A 146 47.68 -5.14 -44.36
CA SER A 146 47.94 -4.61 -45.69
C SER A 146 48.97 -3.49 -45.66
N ASP A 147 48.79 -2.51 -44.76
CA ASP A 147 49.69 -1.37 -44.64
C ASP A 147 51.09 -1.82 -44.17
N ASP A 148 51.17 -2.82 -43.27
CA ASP A 148 52.40 -3.52 -42.88
C ASP A 148 53.14 -4.09 -44.12
N HIS A 149 52.41 -4.75 -45.02
CA HIS A 149 52.98 -5.34 -46.24
C HIS A 149 53.43 -4.28 -47.25
N ASP A 150 52.62 -3.23 -47.44
CA ASP A 150 52.96 -2.12 -48.32
C ASP A 150 54.21 -1.36 -47.79
N MET A 151 54.39 -1.23 -46.47
CA MET A 151 55.63 -0.72 -45.87
C MET A 151 56.83 -1.66 -46.06
N ALA A 152 56.64 -2.97 -45.95
CA ALA A 152 57.72 -3.94 -46.13
C ALA A 152 58.20 -4.00 -47.59
N ILE A 153 57.28 -4.08 -48.56
CA ILE A 153 57.63 -4.15 -49.98
C ILE A 153 58.25 -2.83 -50.49
N ASN A 154 57.83 -1.69 -49.94
CA ASN A 154 58.46 -0.39 -50.22
C ASN A 154 59.85 -0.22 -49.59
N ARG A 155 60.17 -0.93 -48.50
CA ARG A 155 61.55 -1.01 -47.98
C ARG A 155 62.40 -1.92 -48.87
N TYR A 156 61.88 -3.08 -49.26
CA TYR A 156 62.54 -4.03 -50.16
C TYR A 156 62.89 -3.42 -51.52
N SER A 157 61.96 -2.68 -52.14
CA SER A 157 62.16 -2.07 -53.47
C SER A 157 63.26 -0.99 -53.49
N ARG A 158 63.65 -0.46 -52.33
CA ARG A 158 64.71 0.56 -52.18
C ARG A 158 66.10 -0.03 -51.92
N LEU A 159 66.24 -1.35 -51.84
CA LEU A 159 67.54 -2.00 -51.67
C LEU A 159 68.49 -1.69 -52.84
N SER A 160 69.76 -1.39 -52.53
CA SER A 160 70.74 -0.98 -53.54
C SER A 160 71.19 -2.16 -54.41
N LYS A 161 70.97 -2.05 -55.73
CA LYS A 161 71.52 -3.00 -56.71
C LYS A 161 73.07 -2.94 -56.83
N LYS A 162 73.72 -1.88 -56.33
CA LYS A 162 75.17 -1.65 -56.46
C LYS A 162 75.99 -1.97 -55.21
N ARG A 163 75.38 -1.90 -54.02
CA ARG A 163 76.04 -2.17 -52.74
C ARG A 163 75.33 -3.31 -52.06
N ASP A 164 75.87 -4.51 -52.21
CA ASP A 164 75.28 -5.69 -51.60
C ASP A 164 75.54 -5.72 -50.08
N ASN A 165 74.55 -6.16 -49.33
CA ASN A 165 74.58 -6.33 -47.88
C ASN A 165 73.63 -7.46 -47.55
N ASP A 166 74.16 -8.69 -47.54
CA ASP A 166 73.36 -9.92 -47.41
C ASP A 166 72.51 -9.94 -46.15
N ARG A 167 73.02 -9.37 -45.04
CA ARG A 167 72.26 -9.27 -43.78
C ARG A 167 71.04 -8.37 -43.95
N MET A 168 71.22 -7.15 -44.46
CA MET A 168 70.12 -6.20 -44.69
C MET A 168 69.13 -6.73 -45.74
N ARG A 169 69.61 -7.44 -46.77
CA ARG A 169 68.75 -8.13 -47.74
C ARG A 169 67.92 -9.21 -47.05
N ALA A 170 68.53 -10.08 -46.25
CA ALA A 170 67.83 -11.16 -45.55
C ALA A 170 66.76 -10.61 -44.57
N GLU A 171 67.11 -9.63 -43.74
CA GLU A 171 66.19 -8.95 -42.82
C GLU A 171 64.99 -8.36 -43.59
N THR A 172 65.22 -7.68 -44.72
CA THR A 172 64.12 -7.08 -45.51
C THR A 172 63.29 -8.12 -46.28
N VAL A 173 63.87 -9.26 -46.67
CA VAL A 173 63.13 -10.38 -47.28
C VAL A 173 62.22 -11.06 -46.26
N GLU A 174 62.67 -11.23 -45.02
CA GLU A 174 61.86 -11.79 -43.92
C GLU A 174 60.71 -10.86 -43.53
N ASP A 175 60.94 -9.54 -43.46
CA ASP A 175 59.89 -8.51 -43.30
C ASP A 175 58.80 -8.65 -44.39
N VAL A 176 59.20 -8.85 -45.65
CA VAL A 176 58.26 -9.05 -46.78
C VAL A 176 57.53 -10.39 -46.66
N TYR A 177 58.22 -11.47 -46.30
CA TYR A 177 57.61 -12.80 -46.13
C TYR A 177 56.55 -12.80 -45.02
N THR A 178 56.90 -12.32 -43.83
CA THR A 178 56.04 -12.30 -42.64
C THR A 178 54.82 -11.39 -42.84
N SER A 179 55.02 -10.16 -43.32
CA SER A 179 53.93 -9.22 -43.60
C SER A 179 52.98 -9.76 -44.67
N ARG A 180 53.50 -10.33 -45.77
CA ARG A 180 52.67 -10.90 -46.85
C ARG A 180 51.86 -12.09 -46.38
N LYS A 181 52.45 -12.96 -45.56
CA LYS A 181 51.76 -14.11 -44.95
C LYS A 181 50.60 -13.64 -44.07
N LYS A 182 50.84 -12.65 -43.21
CA LYS A 182 49.82 -12.03 -42.35
C LYS A 182 48.71 -11.34 -43.16
N GLN A 183 49.06 -10.57 -44.19
CA GLN A 183 48.10 -9.95 -45.11
C GLN A 183 47.23 -10.99 -45.79
N HIS A 184 47.82 -12.08 -46.31
CA HIS A 184 47.07 -13.14 -46.97
C HIS A 184 46.13 -13.88 -46.01
N GLN A 185 46.60 -14.27 -44.82
CA GLN A 185 45.76 -14.93 -43.81
C GLN A 185 44.58 -14.06 -43.38
N THR A 186 44.83 -12.79 -43.06
CA THR A 186 43.78 -11.84 -42.65
C THR A 186 42.79 -11.55 -43.77
N MET A 187 43.26 -11.45 -45.02
CA MET A 187 42.41 -11.34 -46.22
C MET A 187 41.48 -12.55 -46.38
N MET A 188 41.99 -13.79 -46.22
CA MET A 188 41.17 -15.00 -46.34
C MET A 188 40.09 -15.07 -45.25
N HIS A 189 40.43 -14.76 -43.99
CA HIS A 189 39.45 -14.70 -42.92
C HIS A 189 38.39 -13.62 -43.16
N TYR A 190 38.80 -12.43 -43.63
CA TYR A 190 37.87 -11.34 -43.89
C TYR A 190 36.87 -11.66 -45.03
N PHE A 191 37.36 -12.22 -46.15
CA PHE A 191 36.51 -12.70 -47.24
C PHE A 191 35.57 -13.83 -46.79
N CYS A 192 36.05 -14.76 -45.94
CA CYS A 192 35.23 -15.83 -45.39
C CYS A 192 34.06 -15.28 -44.55
N SER A 193 34.32 -14.34 -43.63
CA SER A 193 33.26 -13.73 -42.83
C SER A 193 32.32 -12.84 -43.67
N LEU A 194 32.81 -12.12 -44.69
CA LEU A 194 31.96 -11.39 -45.64
C LEU A 194 31.04 -12.30 -46.47
N ASN A 195 31.52 -13.47 -46.91
CA ASN A 195 30.68 -14.48 -47.56
C ASN A 195 29.66 -15.07 -46.57
N THR A 196 30.08 -15.34 -45.33
CA THR A 196 29.18 -15.81 -44.26
C THR A 196 28.09 -14.76 -43.94
N LEU A 197 28.42 -13.47 -44.00
CA LEU A 197 27.48 -12.36 -43.79
C LEU A 197 26.31 -12.39 -44.80
N GLN A 198 26.54 -12.84 -46.04
CA GLN A 198 25.48 -12.98 -47.06
C GLN A 198 24.39 -13.98 -46.68
N TYR A 199 24.69 -14.94 -45.81
CA TYR A 199 23.72 -15.87 -45.22
C TYR A 199 23.19 -15.33 -43.89
N LYS A 200 24.07 -14.87 -42.98
CA LYS A 200 23.68 -14.27 -41.68
C LYS A 200 22.65 -13.15 -41.87
N LYS A 201 22.79 -12.28 -42.87
CA LYS A 201 21.82 -11.18 -43.14
C LYS A 201 20.43 -11.67 -43.53
N LYS A 202 20.29 -12.86 -44.13
CA LYS A 202 18.97 -13.44 -44.43
C LYS A 202 18.31 -13.96 -43.17
N ILE A 203 19.07 -14.66 -42.33
CA ILE A 203 18.61 -15.20 -41.05
C ILE A 203 18.19 -14.05 -40.13
N ALA A 204 19.09 -13.07 -39.90
CA ALA A 204 18.86 -11.94 -39.01
C ALA A 204 17.70 -11.00 -39.40
N LEU A 205 17.21 -11.06 -40.65
CA LEU A 205 16.02 -10.33 -41.07
C LEU A 205 14.74 -11.16 -40.97
N LEU A 206 14.79 -12.48 -41.20
CA LEU A 206 13.62 -13.35 -41.20
C LEU A 206 13.28 -13.89 -39.81
N GLU A 207 14.28 -14.22 -39.00
CA GLU A 207 14.11 -14.84 -37.67
C GLU A 207 13.38 -13.91 -36.69
N PRO A 208 13.73 -12.61 -36.54
CA PRO A 208 12.96 -11.69 -35.70
C PRO A 208 11.49 -11.53 -36.12
N LEU A 209 11.23 -11.53 -37.44
CA LEU A 209 9.87 -11.39 -37.98
C LEU A 209 9.04 -12.66 -37.75
N LEU A 210 9.67 -13.84 -37.86
CA LEU A 210 9.04 -15.11 -37.52
C LEU A 210 8.68 -15.17 -36.03
N GLY A 211 9.62 -14.81 -35.15
CA GLY A 211 9.41 -14.73 -33.70
C GLY A 211 8.28 -13.76 -33.33
N TYR A 212 8.31 -12.54 -33.89
CA TYR A 212 7.23 -11.55 -33.74
C TYR A 212 5.86 -12.12 -34.13
N MET A 213 5.74 -12.73 -35.32
CA MET A 213 4.45 -13.25 -35.80
C MET A 213 3.94 -14.41 -34.95
N GLN A 214 4.83 -15.30 -34.47
CA GLN A 214 4.46 -16.38 -33.55
C GLN A 214 4.00 -15.85 -32.19
N ALA A 215 4.68 -14.84 -31.66
CA ALA A 215 4.31 -14.18 -30.40
C ALA A 215 2.94 -13.50 -30.51
N GLN A 216 2.68 -12.78 -31.61
CA GLN A 216 1.37 -12.17 -31.89
C GLN A 216 0.25 -13.21 -32.01
N ILE A 217 0.45 -14.30 -32.76
CA ILE A 217 -0.54 -15.39 -32.87
C ILE A 217 -0.87 -15.99 -31.49
N SER A 218 0.15 -16.14 -30.64
CA SER A 218 -0.02 -16.68 -29.28
C SER A 218 -0.77 -15.71 -28.37
N PHE A 219 -0.43 -14.41 -28.44
CA PHE A 219 -1.12 -13.34 -27.72
C PHE A 219 -2.60 -13.24 -28.09
N PHE A 220 -2.95 -13.21 -29.38
CA PHE A 220 -4.35 -13.10 -29.80
C PHE A 220 -5.19 -14.32 -29.41
N LYS A 221 -4.61 -15.53 -29.43
CA LYS A 221 -5.29 -16.74 -28.93
C LYS A 221 -5.56 -16.64 -27.44
N LEU A 222 -4.52 -16.40 -26.63
CA LEU A 222 -4.64 -16.29 -25.19
C LEU A 222 -5.58 -15.15 -24.76
N GLY A 223 -5.55 -14.02 -25.46
CA GLY A 223 -6.48 -12.91 -25.24
C GLY A 223 -7.94 -13.29 -25.57
N SER A 224 -8.18 -14.02 -26.67
CA SER A 224 -9.52 -14.48 -27.04
C SER A 224 -10.11 -15.53 -26.08
N GLU A 225 -9.26 -16.30 -25.40
CA GLU A 225 -9.69 -17.27 -24.39
C GLU A 225 -10.23 -16.58 -23.11
N ASN A 226 -9.74 -15.38 -22.79
CA ASN A 226 -10.22 -14.58 -21.65
C ASN A 226 -11.48 -13.76 -22.01
N LEU A 227 -11.59 -13.29 -23.26
CA LEU A 227 -12.71 -12.46 -23.73
C LEU A 227 -13.85 -13.31 -24.32
N THR A 228 -14.53 -14.05 -23.45
CA THR A 228 -15.60 -14.99 -23.82
C THR A 228 -16.98 -14.33 -23.97
N GLN A 229 -17.96 -15.05 -24.56
CA GLN A 229 -19.36 -14.62 -24.64
C GLN A 229 -19.94 -14.26 -23.25
N GLN A 230 -19.55 -14.97 -22.19
CA GLN A 230 -20.00 -14.66 -20.82
C GLN A 230 -19.56 -13.26 -20.37
N TRP A 231 -18.42 -12.78 -20.87
CA TRP A 231 -17.94 -11.43 -20.61
C TRP A 231 -18.73 -10.40 -21.41
N GLU A 232 -19.09 -10.68 -22.66
CA GLU A 232 -20.00 -9.81 -23.43
C GLU A 232 -21.38 -9.67 -22.77
N ASP A 233 -21.94 -10.78 -22.27
CA ASP A 233 -23.23 -10.80 -21.56
C ASP A 233 -23.17 -9.99 -20.25
N PHE A 234 -22.05 -10.10 -19.51
CA PHE A 234 -21.76 -9.26 -18.35
C PHE A 234 -21.67 -7.78 -18.73
N LEU A 235 -20.92 -7.42 -19.77
CA LEU A 235 -20.81 -6.04 -20.25
C LEU A 235 -22.18 -5.47 -20.68
N GLY A 236 -23.05 -6.27 -21.30
CA GLY A 236 -24.42 -5.87 -21.62
C GLY A 236 -25.29 -5.62 -20.37
N THR A 237 -25.08 -6.43 -19.32
CA THR A 237 -25.75 -6.27 -18.02
C THR A 237 -25.30 -4.99 -17.32
N ILE A 238 -23.99 -4.74 -17.24
CA ILE A 238 -23.43 -3.50 -16.68
C ILE A 238 -23.85 -2.27 -17.51
N GLY A 239 -23.86 -2.37 -18.84
CA GLY A 239 -24.36 -1.32 -19.73
C GLY A 239 -25.81 -0.93 -19.41
N THR A 240 -26.67 -1.93 -19.16
CA THR A 240 -28.06 -1.70 -18.73
C THR A 240 -28.13 -1.05 -17.35
N SER A 241 -27.32 -1.50 -16.39
CA SER A 241 -27.24 -0.92 -15.05
C SER A 241 -26.87 0.58 -15.10
N VAL A 242 -25.85 0.94 -15.89
CA VAL A 242 -25.44 2.34 -16.09
C VAL A 242 -26.56 3.20 -16.70
N GLN A 243 -27.38 2.66 -17.61
CA GLN A 243 -28.54 3.40 -18.14
C GLN A 243 -29.67 3.57 -17.11
N ASN A 244 -29.85 2.62 -16.19
CA ASN A 244 -30.81 2.76 -15.10
C ASN A 244 -30.38 3.88 -14.14
N VAL A 245 -29.11 3.90 -13.71
CA VAL A 245 -28.57 4.96 -12.85
C VAL A 245 -28.66 6.34 -13.51
N ARG A 246 -28.44 6.44 -14.83
CA ARG A 246 -28.64 7.69 -15.58
C ARG A 246 -30.09 8.18 -15.54
N ARG A 247 -31.06 7.29 -15.77
CA ARG A 247 -32.49 7.63 -15.73
C ARG A 247 -32.92 8.07 -14.33
N GLU A 248 -32.52 7.34 -13.30
CA GLU A 248 -32.79 7.68 -11.90
C GLU A 248 -32.21 9.05 -11.52
N MET A 249 -30.96 9.32 -11.91
CA MET A 249 -30.34 10.64 -11.74
C MET A 249 -31.10 11.76 -12.47
N GLU A 250 -31.58 11.53 -13.70
CA GLU A 250 -32.36 12.51 -14.47
C GLU A 250 -33.73 12.79 -13.83
N GLU A 251 -34.42 11.75 -13.34
CA GLU A 251 -35.69 11.85 -12.62
C GLU A 251 -35.54 12.60 -11.28
N GLU A 252 -34.53 12.27 -10.48
CA GLU A 252 -34.25 12.93 -9.20
C GLU A 252 -33.79 14.39 -9.37
N VAL A 253 -32.94 14.69 -10.36
CA VAL A 253 -32.54 16.07 -10.67
C VAL A 253 -33.75 16.89 -11.13
N GLY A 254 -34.67 16.30 -11.91
CA GLY A 254 -35.93 16.94 -12.31
C GLY A 254 -36.83 17.27 -11.11
N GLN A 255 -37.02 16.33 -10.19
CA GLN A 255 -37.79 16.53 -8.96
C GLN A 255 -37.15 17.59 -8.04
N MET A 256 -35.82 17.54 -7.88
CA MET A 256 -35.07 18.53 -7.09
C MET A 256 -35.19 19.94 -7.67
N GLN A 257 -35.12 20.11 -9.00
CA GLN A 257 -35.31 21.42 -9.64
C GLN A 257 -36.72 21.99 -9.42
N GLN A 258 -37.77 21.16 -9.51
CA GLN A 258 -39.13 21.58 -9.20
C GLN A 258 -39.28 21.99 -7.72
N THR A 259 -38.65 21.22 -6.82
CA THR A 259 -38.64 21.50 -5.38
C THR A 259 -37.94 22.83 -5.07
N ILE A 260 -36.80 23.10 -5.71
CA ILE A 260 -36.08 24.38 -5.59
C ILE A 260 -36.99 25.54 -6.01
N GLN A 261 -37.62 25.47 -7.18
CA GLN A 261 -38.49 26.55 -7.67
C GLN A 261 -39.70 26.81 -6.75
N GLN A 262 -40.29 25.75 -6.17
CA GLN A 262 -41.36 25.86 -5.18
C GLN A 262 -40.85 26.50 -3.88
N MET A 263 -39.67 26.07 -3.39
CA MET A 263 -39.05 26.64 -2.19
C MET A 263 -38.71 28.11 -2.38
N GLU A 264 -38.04 28.50 -3.47
CA GLU A 264 -37.72 29.89 -3.82
C GLU A 264 -38.99 30.77 -3.78
N THR A 265 -40.07 30.33 -4.43
CA THR A 265 -41.35 31.06 -4.46
C THR A 265 -41.99 31.16 -3.07
N SER A 266 -41.94 30.10 -2.26
CA SER A 266 -42.53 30.08 -0.92
C SER A 266 -41.72 30.84 0.14
N CYS A 267 -40.40 30.94 -0.05
CA CYS A 267 -39.46 31.55 0.88
C CYS A 267 -39.16 33.02 0.58
N ASP A 268 -39.51 33.54 -0.61
CA ASP A 268 -39.34 34.94 -0.98
C ASP A 268 -39.77 35.96 0.10
N PRO A 269 -40.97 35.88 0.71
CA PRO A 269 -41.38 36.80 1.79
C PRO A 269 -40.62 36.58 3.11
N LEU A 270 -39.88 35.48 3.27
CA LEU A 270 -39.13 35.14 4.49
C LEU A 270 -37.68 35.64 4.46
N TYR A 271 -37.17 36.11 3.31
CA TYR A 271 -35.80 36.59 3.19
C TYR A 271 -35.57 37.98 3.80
N ALA A 272 -36.61 38.81 3.91
CA ALA A 272 -36.51 40.15 4.46
C ALA A 272 -36.59 40.11 6.02
N PRO A 273 -35.57 40.61 6.75
CA PRO A 273 -35.63 40.78 8.20
C PRO A 273 -36.41 42.05 8.58
N CYS A 274 -37.64 42.16 8.08
CA CYS A 274 -38.62 43.15 8.51
C CYS A 274 -39.52 42.53 9.58
N ASP A 275 -40.14 43.38 10.41
CA ASP A 275 -41.33 42.98 11.16
C ASP A 275 -42.36 42.47 10.13
N PRO A 276 -42.76 41.19 10.16
CA PRO A 276 -43.86 40.74 9.32
C PRO A 276 -45.11 41.54 9.68
N ASP A 277 -45.98 41.79 8.71
CA ASP A 277 -47.31 42.32 9.05
C ASP A 277 -47.95 41.35 10.08
N PRO A 278 -48.33 41.81 11.29
CA PRO A 278 -48.94 40.95 12.29
C PRO A 278 -50.30 40.35 11.85
N ALA A 279 -50.85 40.79 10.72
CA ALA A 279 -51.97 40.13 10.03
C ALA A 279 -51.56 38.94 9.14
N HIS A 280 -50.27 38.79 8.80
CA HIS A 280 -49.74 37.80 7.86
C HIS A 280 -48.69 36.82 8.45
N SER A 281 -48.02 37.16 9.56
CA SER A 281 -47.27 36.18 10.38
C SER A 281 -47.63 36.35 11.86
N PRO A 282 -48.38 35.41 12.46
CA PRO A 282 -48.73 35.48 13.88
C PRO A 282 -47.61 34.92 14.77
N VAL A 283 -47.12 35.74 15.71
CA VAL A 283 -46.13 35.34 16.71
C VAL A 283 -46.61 34.14 17.53
N CYS A 284 -45.96 32.98 17.35
CA CYS A 284 -46.30 31.74 18.06
C CYS A 284 -45.76 31.74 19.51
N ARG A 285 -46.63 32.06 20.48
CA ARG A 285 -46.25 32.19 21.91
C ARG A 285 -46.20 30.88 22.69
N SER A 286 -46.52 29.75 22.07
CA SER A 286 -46.62 28.42 22.71
C SER A 286 -45.52 27.44 22.27
N LEU A 287 -44.41 27.95 21.73
CA LEU A 287 -43.27 27.13 21.30
C LEU A 287 -42.57 26.47 22.50
N THR A 288 -42.59 25.14 22.53
CA THR A 288 -41.79 24.32 23.46
C THR A 288 -40.38 24.03 22.95
N ARG A 289 -40.11 24.33 21.67
CA ARG A 289 -38.80 24.22 21.03
C ARG A 289 -38.61 25.37 20.05
N LYS A 290 -37.38 25.92 19.98
CA LYS A 290 -36.97 26.91 18.99
C LYS A 290 -35.52 26.66 18.55
N GLN A 291 -35.20 27.05 17.33
CA GLN A 291 -33.85 27.07 16.78
C GLN A 291 -33.66 28.29 15.86
N GLY A 292 -32.41 28.75 15.71
CA GLY A 292 -32.07 29.90 14.84
C GLY A 292 -30.72 30.54 15.20
N TYR A 293 -30.28 31.48 14.39
CA TYR A 293 -29.05 32.25 14.66
C TYR A 293 -29.31 33.37 15.67
N LEU A 294 -28.40 33.53 16.62
CA LEU A 294 -28.34 34.66 17.55
C LEU A 294 -26.91 35.19 17.61
N TYR A 295 -26.75 36.46 17.96
CA TYR A 295 -25.46 37.00 18.35
C TYR A 295 -25.30 36.90 19.86
N THR A 296 -24.29 36.17 20.35
CA THR A 296 -23.89 36.18 21.76
C THR A 296 -22.91 37.31 22.04
N ARG A 297 -23.10 38.02 23.16
CA ARG A 297 -22.16 39.05 23.63
C ARG A 297 -21.04 38.43 24.46
N ASN A 298 -19.81 38.54 23.96
CA ASN A 298 -18.60 38.12 24.66
C ASN A 298 -17.90 39.36 25.25
N LYS A 299 -17.80 39.46 26.57
CA LYS A 299 -17.07 40.55 27.25
C LYS A 299 -15.60 40.20 27.38
N THR A 300 -14.72 40.96 26.73
CA THR A 300 -13.27 40.79 26.77
C THR A 300 -12.66 41.88 27.65
N GLY A 301 -12.55 41.60 28.96
CA GLY A 301 -12.09 42.57 29.95
C GLY A 301 -13.18 43.54 30.40
N LEU A 302 -12.77 44.72 30.88
CA LEU A 302 -13.64 45.70 31.57
C LEU A 302 -14.40 46.65 30.63
N VAL A 303 -13.95 46.87 29.39
CA VAL A 303 -14.48 47.93 28.50
C VAL A 303 -14.83 47.42 27.10
N SER A 304 -14.14 46.40 26.58
CA SER A 304 -14.44 45.81 25.27
C SER A 304 -15.45 44.66 25.35
N SER A 305 -16.37 44.61 24.40
CA SER A 305 -17.18 43.43 24.12
C SER A 305 -17.33 43.19 22.63
N SER A 306 -17.17 41.94 22.21
CA SER A 306 -17.47 41.47 20.87
C SER A 306 -18.86 40.81 20.82
N TRP A 307 -19.39 40.69 19.61
CA TRP A 307 -20.66 40.02 19.32
C TRP A 307 -20.39 38.94 18.27
N GLU A 308 -20.80 37.71 18.56
CA GLU A 308 -20.48 36.54 17.74
C GLU A 308 -21.75 35.81 17.30
N ARG A 309 -21.91 35.57 16.00
CA ARG A 309 -23.09 34.91 15.44
C ARG A 309 -22.92 33.39 15.51
N GLN A 310 -23.76 32.72 16.28
CA GLN A 310 -23.77 31.26 16.43
C GLN A 310 -25.19 30.72 16.24
N TYR A 311 -25.31 29.43 15.90
CA TYR A 311 -26.61 28.78 15.78
C TYR A 311 -27.04 28.24 17.15
N PHE A 312 -28.24 28.59 17.61
CA PHE A 312 -28.76 28.16 18.91
C PHE A 312 -30.02 27.30 18.73
N PHE A 313 -30.20 26.31 19.58
CA PHE A 313 -31.39 25.47 19.61
C PHE A 313 -31.70 24.97 21.02
N THR A 314 -32.99 24.71 21.28
CA THR A 314 -33.47 24.17 22.56
C THR A 314 -33.75 22.67 22.46
N GLN A 315 -33.16 21.86 23.34
CA GLN A 315 -33.37 20.42 23.39
C GLN A 315 -33.40 19.95 24.85
N GLY A 316 -34.47 19.25 25.25
CA GLY A 316 -34.57 18.59 26.56
C GLY A 316 -34.22 19.49 27.76
N GLY A 317 -34.91 20.62 27.93
CA GLY A 317 -34.65 21.58 29.03
C GLY A 317 -33.37 22.41 28.87
N ASN A 318 -32.59 22.23 27.81
CA ASN A 318 -31.30 22.89 27.62
C ASN A 318 -31.27 23.81 26.39
N LEU A 319 -30.48 24.88 26.47
CA LEU A 319 -30.06 25.73 25.37
C LEU A 319 -28.66 25.31 24.91
N LEU A 320 -28.52 24.99 23.63
CA LEU A 320 -27.26 24.59 22.99
C LEU A 320 -26.83 25.63 21.94
N SER A 321 -25.53 25.68 21.64
CA SER A 321 -24.93 26.49 20.58
C SER A 321 -24.03 25.64 19.69
N GLN A 322 -24.11 25.84 18.37
CA GLN A 322 -23.26 25.19 17.38
C GLN A 322 -22.58 26.26 16.51
N GLY A 323 -21.26 26.17 16.40
CA GLY A 323 -20.43 26.96 15.51
C GLY A 323 -20.57 26.51 14.05
N ARG A 324 -20.27 27.40 13.11
CA ARG A 324 -20.31 27.08 11.68
C ARG A 324 -19.16 26.11 11.34
N GLY A 325 -19.51 24.85 11.08
CA GLY A 325 -18.56 23.78 10.78
C GLY A 325 -18.33 22.79 11.93
N GLU A 326 -18.97 22.99 13.09
CA GLU A 326 -18.96 22.01 14.18
C GLU A 326 -19.96 20.89 13.90
N VAL A 327 -19.60 19.64 14.19
CA VAL A 327 -20.46 18.46 13.96
C VAL A 327 -21.61 18.36 14.97
N ALA A 328 -21.43 18.89 16.19
CA ALA A 328 -22.42 18.86 17.26
C ALA A 328 -22.45 20.18 18.04
N GLY A 329 -23.60 20.54 18.60
CA GLY A 329 -23.75 21.72 19.46
C GLY A 329 -23.31 21.48 20.90
N GLY A 330 -22.59 22.44 21.48
CA GLY A 330 -22.23 22.45 22.90
C GLY A 330 -23.36 22.99 23.80
N LEU A 331 -23.41 22.51 25.04
CA LEU A 331 -24.33 23.01 26.06
C LEU A 331 -23.95 24.45 26.48
N VAL A 332 -24.89 25.39 26.37
CA VAL A 332 -24.71 26.79 26.79
C VAL A 332 -25.23 26.98 28.21
N MET A 333 -26.46 26.55 28.44
CA MET A 333 -27.09 26.54 29.76
C MET A 333 -28.30 25.63 29.79
N ASP A 334 -28.54 25.04 30.96
CA ASP A 334 -29.87 24.60 31.37
C ASP A 334 -30.81 25.81 31.40
N ILE A 335 -32.01 25.66 30.83
CA ILE A 335 -33.07 26.68 30.83
C ILE A 335 -34.25 26.29 31.75
N ASP A 336 -34.23 25.11 32.36
CA ASP A 336 -35.19 24.75 33.40
C ASP A 336 -35.01 25.70 34.59
N ASN A 337 -36.13 26.15 35.14
CA ASN A 337 -36.21 27.17 36.19
C ASN A 337 -35.40 28.46 35.90
N CYS A 338 -35.16 28.82 34.64
CA CYS A 338 -34.56 30.12 34.26
C CYS A 338 -35.62 31.14 33.84
N SER A 339 -35.36 32.42 34.11
CA SER A 339 -36.14 33.54 33.57
C SER A 339 -35.43 34.18 32.38
N VAL A 340 -36.19 34.85 31.51
CA VAL A 340 -35.66 35.64 30.39
C VAL A 340 -36.28 37.03 30.42
N MET A 341 -35.50 38.06 30.09
CA MET A 341 -35.98 39.43 29.99
C MET A 341 -35.34 40.20 28.83
N ALA A 342 -36.04 41.20 28.29
CA ALA A 342 -35.44 42.17 27.36
C ALA A 342 -34.43 43.04 28.12
N VAL A 343 -33.35 43.41 27.44
CA VAL A 343 -32.33 44.31 27.99
C VAL A 343 -31.81 45.25 26.91
N ASP A 344 -31.63 46.52 27.24
CA ASP A 344 -30.92 47.45 26.35
C ASP A 344 -29.41 47.21 26.49
N SER A 345 -28.73 46.96 25.37
CA SER A 345 -27.29 46.66 25.36
C SER A 345 -26.62 47.20 24.10
N ASP A 346 -25.61 48.05 24.26
CA ASP A 346 -24.77 48.59 23.18
C ASP A 346 -25.57 49.23 22.00
N ASP A 347 -26.73 49.83 22.30
CA ASP A 347 -27.69 50.40 21.33
C ASP A 347 -28.18 49.42 20.24
N ARG A 348 -28.25 48.12 20.57
CA ARG A 348 -28.71 47.05 19.67
C ARG A 348 -30.16 46.67 19.95
N ARG A 349 -31.00 46.71 18.91
CA ARG A 349 -32.40 46.24 18.93
C ARG A 349 -32.49 44.76 19.36
N PHE A 350 -33.60 44.32 19.94
CA PHE A 350 -33.90 42.90 20.18
C PHE A 350 -32.89 42.12 21.04
N CYS A 351 -32.27 42.79 22.01
CA CYS A 351 -31.38 42.16 23.00
C CYS A 351 -32.17 41.57 24.19
N PHE A 352 -31.84 40.35 24.59
CA PHE A 352 -32.38 39.67 25.77
C PHE A 352 -31.29 39.03 26.62
N GLN A 353 -31.65 38.73 27.86
CA GLN A 353 -30.80 38.06 28.83
C GLN A 353 -31.56 36.96 29.54
N TRP A 354 -30.91 35.80 29.69
CA TRP A 354 -31.36 34.72 30.58
C TRP A 354 -30.72 34.88 31.96
N ILE A 355 -31.52 34.65 33.01
CA ILE A 355 -31.11 34.74 34.41
C ILE A 355 -31.37 33.40 35.09
N ALA A 356 -30.31 32.81 35.65
CA ALA A 356 -30.40 31.54 36.37
C ALA A 356 -30.84 31.78 37.82
N THR A 357 -32.07 31.35 38.15
CA THR A 357 -32.77 31.68 39.40
C THR A 357 -32.07 31.18 40.66
N ILE A 358 -31.26 30.11 40.56
CA ILE A 358 -30.56 29.50 41.70
C ILE A 358 -29.38 30.36 42.21
N ASN A 359 -28.79 31.22 41.37
CA ASN A 359 -27.58 31.98 41.73
C ASN A 359 -27.64 33.50 41.45
N ASN A 360 -28.71 34.02 40.83
CA ASN A 360 -28.78 35.40 40.31
C ASN A 360 -27.61 35.79 39.37
N ILE A 361 -26.91 34.80 38.80
CA ILE A 361 -25.81 35.05 37.85
C ILE A 361 -26.43 35.33 36.48
N SER A 362 -26.35 36.59 36.06
CA SER A 362 -26.48 37.05 34.69
C SER A 362 -25.39 36.38 33.84
N LYS A 363 -25.76 35.39 33.00
CA LYS A 363 -24.77 34.55 32.29
C LYS A 363 -24.32 35.14 30.95
N ARG A 364 -25.23 35.52 30.05
CA ARG A 364 -24.92 36.13 28.73
C ARG A 364 -26.04 37.08 28.26
N ILE A 365 -25.71 37.96 27.30
CA ILE A 365 -26.68 38.79 26.55
C ILE A 365 -26.72 38.24 25.12
N TYR A 366 -27.91 38.09 24.57
CA TYR A 366 -28.15 37.59 23.21
C TYR A 366 -28.92 38.63 22.40
N LEU A 367 -28.61 38.74 21.12
CA LEU A 367 -29.25 39.61 20.14
C LEU A 367 -29.90 38.74 19.07
N SER A 368 -31.21 38.91 18.87
CA SER A 368 -31.98 38.22 17.83
C SER A 368 -31.94 38.99 16.50
N GLU A 369 -31.85 38.27 15.38
CA GLU A 369 -32.04 38.84 14.03
C GLU A 369 -33.53 39.07 13.70
N ASN A 370 -34.44 38.33 14.35
CA ASN A 370 -35.90 38.51 14.23
C ASN A 370 -36.47 39.21 15.50
N ALA A 371 -37.30 40.23 15.28
CA ALA A 371 -37.97 41.05 16.30
C ALA A 371 -39.01 40.31 17.16
N GLU A 372 -39.66 39.29 16.60
CA GLU A 372 -41.00 38.85 17.00
C GLU A 372 -41.16 38.33 18.45
N GLU A 373 -40.11 37.82 19.10
CA GLU A 373 -40.28 37.01 20.32
C GLU A 373 -39.75 37.62 21.62
N LEU A 374 -39.05 38.75 21.56
CA LEU A 374 -38.69 39.51 22.77
C LEU A 374 -39.95 40.00 23.50
N ALA A 375 -40.92 40.49 22.74
CA ALA A 375 -42.15 41.08 23.27
C ALA A 375 -43.06 40.07 23.99
N ALA A 376 -42.97 38.78 23.65
CA ALA A 376 -43.92 37.76 24.11
C ALA A 376 -43.70 37.34 25.57
N ARG A 377 -42.47 36.98 25.98
CA ARG A 377 -42.21 36.57 27.37
C ARG A 377 -42.04 37.77 28.31
N VAL A 378 -41.43 38.85 27.83
CA VAL A 378 -41.04 39.98 28.68
C VAL A 378 -42.24 40.79 29.13
N ASN A 379 -43.22 41.01 28.24
CA ASN A 379 -44.41 41.79 28.58
C ASN A 379 -45.34 41.03 29.56
N GLN A 380 -45.42 39.70 29.47
CA GLN A 380 -46.19 38.87 30.41
C GLN A 380 -45.57 38.91 31.82
N SER A 381 -44.27 38.63 31.94
CA SER A 381 -43.57 38.67 33.23
C SER A 381 -43.49 40.08 33.82
N ALA A 382 -43.49 41.13 33.00
CA ALA A 382 -43.59 42.51 33.47
C ALA A 382 -44.99 42.86 34.01
N LEU A 383 -46.09 42.48 33.31
CA LEU A 383 -47.45 42.73 33.81
C LEU A 383 -47.77 41.96 35.10
N GLU A 384 -47.31 40.71 35.20
CA GLU A 384 -47.51 39.87 36.39
C GLU A 384 -46.66 40.34 37.58
N ALA A 385 -45.53 41.01 37.36
CA ALA A 385 -44.69 41.60 38.41
C ALA A 385 -45.12 43.02 38.84
N VAL A 386 -45.81 43.78 37.98
CA VAL A 386 -46.13 45.21 38.21
C VAL A 386 -47.60 45.45 38.60
N THR A 387 -48.47 44.44 38.53
CA THR A 387 -49.86 44.55 39.02
C THR A 387 -49.96 44.04 40.46
N PRO A 388 -50.20 44.89 41.48
CA PRO A 388 -50.51 44.41 42.82
C PRO A 388 -51.79 43.59 42.76
N SER A 389 -51.72 42.31 43.15
CA SER A 389 -52.92 41.47 43.25
C SER A 389 -53.96 42.14 44.15
N PRO A 390 -55.17 42.46 43.66
CA PRO A 390 -56.29 42.85 44.51
C PRO A 390 -56.81 41.59 45.19
N SER A 391 -56.07 41.11 46.18
CA SER A 391 -56.65 40.25 47.19
C SER A 391 -57.86 40.98 47.81
N PHE A 392 -58.81 40.19 48.31
CA PHE A 392 -59.67 40.63 49.42
C PHE A 392 -60.94 41.46 49.12
N GLN A 393 -61.71 41.17 48.05
CA GLN A 393 -63.09 41.73 47.99
C GLN A 393 -64.23 40.95 47.31
N GLN A 394 -64.09 39.64 47.03
CA GLN A 394 -65.23 38.86 46.50
C GLN A 394 -65.32 37.40 46.99
N ARG A 395 -65.13 37.16 48.29
CA ARG A 395 -65.35 35.84 48.93
C ARG A 395 -66.77 35.64 49.48
N HIS A 396 -67.76 36.35 48.95
CA HIS A 396 -69.18 36.09 49.21
C HIS A 396 -70.00 36.51 47.99
N GLU A 397 -70.40 35.54 47.17
CA GLU A 397 -71.81 35.33 46.80
C GLU A 397 -72.04 33.99 46.07
N SER A 398 -73.12 33.29 46.46
CA SER A 398 -73.85 32.24 45.72
C SER A 398 -73.04 31.18 44.94
N MET A 399 -72.76 29.99 45.49
CA MET A 399 -73.72 28.86 45.58
C MET A 399 -74.79 28.78 44.47
N ARG A 400 -74.54 27.98 43.42
CA ARG A 400 -75.45 26.86 43.02
C ARG A 400 -74.84 25.93 41.96
N PRO A 401 -75.14 24.61 41.98
CA PRO A 401 -74.61 23.64 41.03
C PRO A 401 -75.56 23.35 39.84
N ARG A 402 -75.02 22.96 38.69
CA ARG A 402 -75.76 22.16 37.68
C ARG A 402 -74.96 20.95 37.23
N ARG A 403 -75.70 19.90 36.89
CA ARG A 403 -75.28 18.49 36.70
C ARG A 403 -75.13 18.12 35.21
N PRO A 404 -74.57 16.94 34.87
CA PRO A 404 -73.88 16.70 33.59
C PRO A 404 -74.77 16.20 32.44
N GLY A 405 -74.24 16.31 31.22
CA GLY A 405 -74.76 15.70 29.99
C GLY A 405 -73.87 14.56 29.47
N ARG A 406 -74.46 13.37 29.32
CA ARG A 406 -73.98 12.19 28.55
C ARG A 406 -74.13 12.47 27.04
N ALA A 407 -73.58 11.73 26.07
CA ALA A 407 -72.86 10.45 26.03
C ALA A 407 -72.17 10.23 24.65
N SER A 408 -71.44 9.10 24.50
CA SER A 408 -71.17 8.33 23.25
C SER A 408 -70.31 8.97 22.14
N SER A 409 -69.47 8.23 21.39
CA SER A 409 -69.13 6.79 21.45
C SER A 409 -67.79 6.49 20.76
N VAL A 410 -67.18 5.36 21.13
CA VAL A 410 -65.90 4.83 20.60
C VAL A 410 -66.13 4.00 19.34
N SER A 411 -65.29 4.16 18.31
CA SER A 411 -64.96 3.09 17.35
C SER A 411 -63.78 3.45 16.41
N SER A 412 -62.61 2.85 16.63
CA SER A 412 -61.71 2.39 15.56
C SER A 412 -60.65 1.46 16.18
N ALA A 413 -60.47 0.28 15.59
CA ALA A 413 -59.56 -0.74 16.09
C ALA A 413 -58.24 -0.76 15.32
N SER A 414 -57.17 -1.14 16.03
CA SER A 414 -55.98 -1.86 15.55
C SER A 414 -55.54 -1.70 14.09
N SER A 415 -54.35 -1.14 13.90
CA SER A 415 -53.46 -1.46 12.79
C SER A 415 -52.02 -1.47 13.34
N GLU A 416 -51.24 -2.51 13.04
CA GLU A 416 -49.88 -2.68 13.56
C GLU A 416 -48.87 -1.76 12.87
N PRO A 417 -47.78 -1.35 13.55
CA PRO A 417 -46.62 -0.76 12.89
C PRO A 417 -45.68 -1.84 12.34
N SER A 418 -45.42 -1.79 11.03
CA SER A 418 -44.45 -2.63 10.34
C SER A 418 -42.99 -2.32 10.76
N PRO A 419 -42.04 -3.28 10.63
CA PRO A 419 -40.69 -3.15 11.14
C PRO A 419 -39.77 -2.39 10.17
N ALA A 420 -39.53 -1.10 10.42
CA ALA A 420 -38.63 -0.28 9.59
C ALA A 420 -37.83 0.80 10.35
N LEU A 421 -37.83 0.81 11.69
CA LEU A 421 -37.17 1.84 12.51
C LEU A 421 -36.38 1.27 13.70
N SER A 422 -35.71 0.13 13.48
CA SER A 422 -34.84 -0.53 14.48
C SER A 422 -33.34 -0.41 14.17
N ALA A 423 -32.96 0.36 13.15
CA ALA A 423 -31.56 0.64 12.84
C ALA A 423 -31.03 1.75 13.77
N LEU A 424 -29.79 1.58 14.25
CA LEU A 424 -29.07 2.47 15.18
C LEU A 424 -29.51 2.42 16.66
N SER A 425 -29.50 1.22 17.26
CA SER A 425 -29.21 1.11 18.70
C SER A 425 -27.69 1.03 18.91
N LEU A 426 -27.09 2.12 19.37
CA LEU A 426 -25.64 2.24 19.58
C LEU A 426 -25.17 1.61 20.92
N ASP A 427 -26.11 1.17 21.76
CA ASP A 427 -25.88 0.57 23.09
C ASP A 427 -25.41 -0.90 23.06
N ALA A 428 -25.13 -1.47 21.89
CA ALA A 428 -24.86 -2.90 21.74
C ALA A 428 -23.43 -3.34 22.10
N LEU A 429 -22.42 -2.49 21.85
CA LEU A 429 -20.99 -2.86 21.86
C LEU A 429 -20.32 -2.79 23.24
N VAL A 430 -20.82 -1.95 24.13
CA VAL A 430 -20.34 -1.80 25.51
C VAL A 430 -21.26 -2.58 26.44
N ALA A 431 -20.76 -3.09 27.56
CA ALA A 431 -21.62 -3.69 28.57
C ALA A 431 -22.36 -2.58 29.35
N PRO A 432 -23.70 -2.49 29.27
CA PRO A 432 -24.45 -1.64 30.18
C PRO A 432 -24.26 -2.18 31.60
N GLU A 433 -24.16 -1.26 32.57
CA GLU A 433 -23.87 -1.50 34.00
C GLU A 433 -22.40 -1.77 34.42
N THR A 434 -21.39 -1.75 33.54
CA THR A 434 -19.98 -1.79 33.99
C THR A 434 -19.41 -0.40 34.32
N PRO A 435 -18.78 -0.18 35.48
CA PRO A 435 -18.30 1.14 35.90
C PRO A 435 -17.04 1.58 35.15
N ILE A 436 -17.01 2.84 34.70
CA ILE A 436 -15.82 3.46 34.09
C ILE A 436 -14.78 3.75 35.19
N GLN A 437 -13.56 3.25 35.03
CA GLN A 437 -12.47 3.47 35.97
C GLN A 437 -11.60 4.67 35.51
N PHE A 438 -11.58 5.75 36.31
CA PHE A 438 -10.80 6.96 36.02
C PHE A 438 -9.41 7.00 36.67
N ASP A 439 -9.16 6.19 37.69
CA ASP A 439 -7.87 6.07 38.37
C ASP A 439 -7.34 4.62 38.27
N ILE A 440 -6.11 4.47 37.79
CA ILE A 440 -5.40 3.16 37.70
C ILE A 440 -5.08 2.55 39.07
N ILE A 441 -5.23 3.30 40.17
CA ILE A 441 -4.71 2.94 41.49
C ILE A 441 -5.78 2.24 42.34
N SER A 442 -5.73 0.91 42.37
CA SER A 442 -6.18 0.11 43.52
C SER A 442 -4.94 -0.25 44.38
N PRO A 443 -5.01 -0.22 45.71
CA PRO A 443 -3.84 -0.51 46.55
C PRO A 443 -3.48 -2.00 46.52
N VAL A 444 -2.27 -2.29 46.02
CA VAL A 444 -1.49 -3.54 46.17
C VAL A 444 -2.34 -4.82 46.27
N SER A 445 -2.70 -5.37 45.11
CA SER A 445 -3.04 -6.80 45.04
C SER A 445 -1.77 -7.63 45.21
N GLU A 446 -1.57 -8.22 46.39
CA GLU A 446 -0.56 -9.26 46.60
C GLU A 446 -0.92 -10.48 45.73
N GLU A 447 -0.22 -10.66 44.61
CA GLU A 447 -0.36 -11.89 43.83
C GLU A 447 0.29 -13.05 44.59
N ASN A 448 -0.57 -13.82 45.25
CA ASN A 448 -0.19 -14.88 46.18
C ASN A 448 0.35 -16.11 45.41
N THR A 449 1.57 -16.00 44.90
CA THR A 449 2.28 -17.08 44.21
C THR A 449 2.55 -18.24 45.16
N GLY A 450 1.77 -19.32 45.00
CA GLY A 450 1.94 -20.57 45.74
C GLY A 450 3.27 -21.24 45.40
N GLN A 451 4.33 -20.91 46.15
CA GLN A 451 5.63 -21.55 46.03
C GLN A 451 5.57 -23.04 46.40
N SER A 452 5.99 -23.90 45.48
CA SER A 452 6.77 -25.10 45.85
C SER A 452 8.26 -24.79 45.67
N LYS A 453 9.06 -25.14 46.68
CA LYS A 453 10.46 -24.70 46.85
C LYS A 453 11.38 -25.44 45.88
N THR A 454 12.44 -24.81 45.35
CA THR A 454 13.76 -24.89 46.01
C THR A 454 14.69 -23.69 45.77
N THR A 455 15.30 -23.27 46.88
CA THR A 455 16.48 -22.41 47.07
C THR A 455 17.53 -22.31 45.95
N HIS A 456 17.98 -21.08 45.61
CA HIS A 456 19.25 -20.53 46.15
C HIS A 456 19.48 -19.02 45.87
N ALA A 457 20.02 -18.33 46.90
CA ALA A 457 20.80 -17.08 46.94
C ALA A 457 20.62 -15.97 45.86
N GLY A 458 20.16 -14.79 46.28
CA GLY A 458 20.23 -13.55 45.49
C GLY A 458 21.57 -12.81 45.62
N ARG A 459 21.87 -11.94 44.65
CA ARG A 459 22.99 -10.99 44.69
C ARG A 459 22.51 -9.60 44.25
N ARG A 460 22.78 -8.57 45.07
CA ARG A 460 22.58 -7.16 44.71
C ARG A 460 23.67 -6.71 43.73
N SER A 461 23.33 -5.82 42.80
CA SER A 461 24.27 -5.09 41.95
C SER A 461 24.06 -3.59 42.09
N ASN A 462 25.17 -2.84 42.22
CA ASN A 462 25.22 -1.38 42.41
C ASN A 462 25.56 -0.71 41.04
N PRO A 463 25.33 0.61 40.83
CA PRO A 463 25.08 1.15 39.49
C PRO A 463 26.29 1.74 38.74
N PHE A 464 27.53 1.26 38.94
CA PHE A 464 28.70 1.70 38.14
C PHE A 464 29.78 0.60 38.05
N GLY A 465 30.28 0.34 36.83
CA GLY A 465 31.50 -0.46 36.59
C GLY A 465 31.32 -1.66 35.65
N GLU A 466 31.94 -1.58 34.48
CA GLU A 466 31.95 -2.59 33.41
C GLU A 466 32.45 -3.99 33.82
N SER A 467 31.89 -5.01 33.18
CA SER A 467 32.60 -6.23 32.78
C SER A 467 31.93 -6.80 31.54
N GLY A 468 32.61 -6.74 30.39
CA GLY A 468 32.01 -7.10 29.10
C GLY A 468 32.04 -8.61 28.80
N ASP A 469 30.97 -9.08 28.17
CA ASP A 469 30.96 -10.29 27.35
C ASP A 469 30.47 -9.88 25.95
N THR A 470 31.28 -10.14 24.92
CA THR A 470 30.98 -9.76 23.54
C THR A 470 30.02 -10.76 22.91
N ALA A 471 28.73 -10.44 22.92
CA ALA A 471 27.71 -11.12 22.13
C ALA A 471 26.98 -10.08 21.25
N SER A 472 27.35 -10.07 19.96
CA SER A 472 26.66 -9.43 18.83
C SER A 472 25.65 -8.32 19.16
N GLU A 473 26.09 -7.06 19.08
CA GLU A 473 25.18 -5.95 18.79
C GLU A 473 24.57 -6.18 17.41
N ASP A 474 23.32 -6.63 17.36
CA ASP A 474 22.42 -6.40 16.23
C ASP A 474 20.96 -6.66 16.63
N ASN A 475 20.08 -5.69 16.34
CA ASN A 475 18.62 -5.71 16.44
C ASN A 475 17.94 -5.66 17.83
N SER A 476 17.68 -4.43 18.31
CA SER A 476 16.41 -4.08 18.97
C SER A 476 16.09 -2.59 18.79
N ILE A 477 15.47 -2.27 17.66
CA ILE A 477 15.16 -0.91 17.18
C ILE A 477 13.96 -0.27 17.91
N LEU A 478 13.28 -1.01 18.81
CA LEU A 478 11.99 -0.64 19.41
C LEU A 478 12.04 -0.55 20.95
N HIS A 479 12.74 0.47 21.46
CA HIS A 479 12.63 0.93 22.85
C HIS A 479 12.26 2.42 22.86
N GLN A 480 10.96 2.73 22.81
CA GLN A 480 10.49 4.11 22.73
C GLN A 480 9.61 4.51 23.91
N LEU A 481 9.92 5.66 24.50
CA LEU A 481 9.29 6.20 25.70
C LEU A 481 8.36 7.37 25.35
N PHE A 482 7.14 7.34 25.84
CA PHE A 482 6.11 8.36 25.59
C PHE A 482 5.56 8.92 26.89
N ILE A 483 5.30 10.23 26.93
CA ILE A 483 4.59 10.85 28.06
C ILE A 483 3.08 10.78 27.76
N VAL A 484 2.35 10.09 28.61
CA VAL A 484 0.91 9.83 28.46
C VAL A 484 0.14 10.16 29.74
N ARG A 485 -1.14 10.46 29.59
CA ARG A 485 -2.10 10.67 30.68
C ARG A 485 -3.23 9.66 30.53
N PHE A 486 -3.53 8.96 31.61
CA PHE A 486 -4.65 8.01 31.60
C PHE A 486 -5.99 8.77 31.65
N LEU A 487 -6.90 8.44 30.73
CA LEU A 487 -8.24 9.02 30.67
C LEU A 487 -9.29 8.10 31.28
N GLY A 488 -9.18 6.79 31.05
CA GLY A 488 -10.05 5.81 31.69
C GLY A 488 -9.94 4.43 31.06
N SER A 489 -10.55 3.44 31.71
CA SER A 489 -10.72 2.10 31.17
C SER A 489 -12.13 1.56 31.45
N MET A 490 -12.61 0.70 30.55
CA MET A 490 -13.95 0.12 30.60
C MET A 490 -13.96 -1.29 29.97
N GLU A 491 -14.84 -2.16 30.48
CA GLU A 491 -15.06 -3.52 29.94
C GLU A 491 -15.92 -3.44 28.66
N VAL A 492 -15.52 -4.17 27.62
CA VAL A 492 -16.13 -4.16 26.28
C VAL A 492 -16.54 -5.56 25.87
N ARG A 493 -17.67 -5.70 25.14
CA ARG A 493 -18.29 -6.99 24.82
C ARG A 493 -17.64 -7.74 23.66
N SER A 494 -16.94 -7.03 22.78
CA SER A 494 -16.21 -7.58 21.65
C SER A 494 -14.87 -6.86 21.52
N ALA A 495 -13.81 -7.62 21.22
CA ALA A 495 -12.49 -7.09 20.91
C ALA A 495 -12.22 -6.98 19.39
N GLU A 496 -13.18 -7.40 18.56
CA GLU A 496 -13.00 -7.55 17.10
C GLU A 496 -13.70 -6.44 16.28
N SER A 497 -14.62 -5.69 16.89
CA SER A 497 -15.36 -4.63 16.19
C SER A 497 -14.52 -3.34 16.09
N ALA A 498 -14.33 -2.84 14.87
CA ALA A 498 -13.42 -1.73 14.57
C ALA A 498 -13.68 -0.46 15.41
N ASP A 499 -14.94 -0.17 15.73
CA ASP A 499 -15.37 1.05 16.41
C ASP A 499 -15.28 1.01 17.94
N VAL A 500 -14.93 -0.13 18.55
CA VAL A 500 -14.95 -0.31 20.02
C VAL A 500 -14.09 0.72 20.76
N ILE A 501 -12.91 1.05 20.23
CA ILE A 501 -12.01 2.05 20.84
C ILE A 501 -12.61 3.46 20.70
N SER A 502 -13.19 3.79 19.54
CA SER A 502 -13.84 5.09 19.28
C SER A 502 -15.08 5.29 20.17
N GLU A 503 -15.90 4.26 20.31
CA GLU A 503 -17.08 4.20 21.17
C GLU A 503 -16.69 4.37 22.64
N THR A 504 -15.75 3.54 23.12
CA THR A 504 -15.23 3.60 24.50
C THR A 504 -14.61 4.96 24.82
N MET A 505 -13.86 5.54 23.88
CA MET A 505 -13.28 6.86 24.03
C MET A 505 -14.36 7.94 24.15
N ARG A 506 -15.42 7.90 23.33
CA ARG A 506 -16.55 8.84 23.42
C ARG A 506 -17.27 8.73 24.77
N GLN A 507 -17.54 7.52 25.24
CA GLN A 507 -18.21 7.29 26.53
C GLN A 507 -17.35 7.75 27.72
N ILE A 508 -16.04 7.45 27.72
CA ILE A 508 -15.11 7.91 28.77
C ILE A 508 -15.00 9.43 28.79
N LEU A 509 -14.86 10.08 27.63
CA LEU A 509 -14.79 11.55 27.55
C LEU A 509 -16.10 12.21 28.00
N ALA A 510 -17.26 11.69 27.58
CA ALA A 510 -18.56 12.16 28.02
C ALA A 510 -18.74 12.01 29.54
N ALA A 511 -18.38 10.86 30.11
CA ALA A 511 -18.48 10.61 31.54
C ALA A 511 -17.53 11.53 32.35
N ARG A 512 -16.29 11.78 31.88
CA ARG A 512 -15.38 12.75 32.52
C ARG A 512 -15.94 14.17 32.50
N ALA A 513 -16.63 14.57 31.44
CA ALA A 513 -17.28 15.87 31.34
C ALA A 513 -18.48 15.97 32.30
N ILE A 514 -19.38 14.97 32.31
CA ILE A 514 -20.55 14.89 33.18
C ILE A 514 -20.14 14.92 34.67
N HIS A 515 -19.11 14.16 35.04
CA HIS A 515 -18.65 14.05 36.43
C HIS A 515 -17.57 15.08 36.82
N ASN A 516 -17.25 16.06 35.95
CA ASN A 516 -16.25 17.11 36.21
C ASN A 516 -14.85 16.56 36.62
N VAL A 517 -14.42 15.45 36.02
CA VAL A 517 -13.17 14.76 36.37
C VAL A 517 -11.99 15.36 35.58
N PHE A 518 -11.46 16.48 36.07
CA PHE A 518 -10.35 17.20 35.42
C PHE A 518 -8.96 16.66 35.76
N ARG A 519 -8.80 15.91 36.86
CA ARG A 519 -7.48 15.37 37.26
C ARG A 519 -7.10 14.19 36.36
N MET A 520 -5.93 14.28 35.75
CA MET A 520 -5.33 13.20 34.96
C MET A 520 -3.98 12.83 35.55
N THR A 521 -3.68 11.54 35.59
CA THR A 521 -2.40 11.03 36.09
C THR A 521 -1.44 10.84 34.91
N GLU A 522 -0.35 11.60 34.92
CA GLU A 522 0.73 11.47 33.94
C GLU A 522 1.60 10.23 34.24
N SER A 523 2.08 9.56 33.21
CA SER A 523 2.90 8.35 33.28
C SER A 523 3.80 8.23 32.04
N HIS A 524 4.93 7.56 32.20
CA HIS A 524 5.80 7.22 31.08
C HIS A 524 5.39 5.87 30.51
N LEU A 525 4.89 5.84 29.27
CA LEU A 525 4.60 4.62 28.53
C LEU A 525 5.85 4.19 27.76
N LEU A 526 6.49 3.12 28.20
CA LEU A 526 7.59 2.47 27.49
C LEU A 526 7.03 1.37 26.58
N VAL A 527 7.25 1.49 25.28
CA VAL A 527 6.98 0.46 24.27
C VAL A 527 8.25 -0.36 24.07
N THR A 528 8.14 -1.69 24.19
CA THR A 528 9.18 -2.66 23.87
C THR A 528 8.65 -3.69 22.87
N CYS A 529 9.53 -4.52 22.31
CA CYS A 529 9.15 -5.62 21.40
C CYS A 529 8.25 -6.70 22.02
N ASP A 530 8.10 -6.74 23.35
CA ASP A 530 7.32 -7.75 24.07
C ASP A 530 6.13 -7.18 24.88
N CYS A 531 6.16 -5.90 25.27
CA CYS A 531 5.14 -5.33 26.16
C CYS A 531 5.06 -3.80 26.14
N LEU A 532 3.92 -3.30 26.63
CA LEU A 532 3.71 -1.90 26.99
C LEU A 532 3.87 -1.77 28.52
N LYS A 533 4.68 -0.84 29.01
CA LYS A 533 4.89 -0.59 30.44
C LYS A 533 4.50 0.84 30.80
N LEU A 534 3.57 1.02 31.74
CA LEU A 534 3.32 2.31 32.38
C LEU A 534 4.26 2.46 33.58
N ILE A 535 5.12 3.46 33.54
CA ILE A 535 6.13 3.75 34.55
C ILE A 535 5.77 5.07 35.24
N ASP A 536 5.90 5.09 36.56
CA ASP A 536 5.77 6.28 37.38
C ASP A 536 6.92 7.26 37.08
N PRO A 537 6.65 8.52 36.68
CA PRO A 537 7.70 9.45 36.30
C PRO A 537 8.56 9.90 37.50
N GLN A 538 8.01 9.85 38.72
CA GLN A 538 8.70 10.28 39.95
C GLN A 538 9.48 9.14 40.60
N THR A 539 8.91 7.93 40.66
CA THR A 539 9.53 6.78 41.35
C THR A 539 10.26 5.82 40.41
N GLN A 540 10.09 5.95 39.08
CA GLN A 540 10.59 5.03 38.06
C GLN A 540 10.11 3.57 38.23
N VAL A 541 9.09 3.34 39.06
CA VAL A 541 8.47 2.03 39.26
C VAL A 541 7.50 1.75 38.11
N THR A 542 7.57 0.55 37.54
CA THR A 542 6.56 0.07 36.58
C THR A 542 5.24 -0.17 37.34
N ARG A 543 4.22 0.64 37.06
CA ARG A 543 2.88 0.58 37.66
C ARG A 543 2.01 -0.50 37.02
N LEU A 544 2.08 -0.65 35.70
CA LEU A 544 1.38 -1.70 34.93
C LEU A 544 2.27 -2.19 33.79
N ARG A 545 2.15 -3.47 33.44
CA ARG A 545 2.77 -4.09 32.27
C ARG A 545 1.70 -4.86 31.49
N PHE A 546 1.54 -4.54 30.22
CA PHE A 546 0.61 -5.18 29.31
C PHE A 546 1.43 -5.96 28.26
N PRO A 547 1.37 -7.31 28.23
CA PRO A 547 2.01 -8.08 27.18
C PRO A 547 1.41 -7.74 25.82
N LEU A 548 2.25 -7.50 24.79
CA LEU A 548 1.73 -7.24 23.43
C LEU A 548 0.94 -8.44 22.89
N SER A 549 1.26 -9.65 23.34
CA SER A 549 0.48 -10.88 23.06
C SER A 549 -0.99 -10.84 23.52
N SER A 550 -1.35 -9.91 24.40
CA SER A 550 -2.70 -9.73 24.95
C SER A 550 -3.42 -8.51 24.39
N VAL A 551 -2.74 -7.67 23.59
CA VAL A 551 -3.35 -6.54 22.87
C VAL A 551 -3.99 -7.08 21.60
N VAL A 552 -5.31 -6.93 21.47
CA VAL A 552 -6.07 -7.40 20.28
C VAL A 552 -6.20 -6.29 19.23
N GLN A 553 -6.40 -5.06 19.70
CA GLN A 553 -6.65 -3.90 18.86
C GLN A 553 -5.98 -2.68 19.49
N CYS A 554 -5.39 -1.81 18.67
CA CYS A 554 -4.98 -0.46 19.08
C CYS A 554 -5.41 0.55 18.01
N SER A 555 -5.76 1.78 18.42
CA SER A 555 -6.25 2.82 17.51
C SER A 555 -6.10 4.22 18.11
N SER A 556 -5.94 5.23 17.26
CA SER A 556 -5.91 6.65 17.61
C SER A 556 -7.18 7.37 17.17
N HIS A 557 -7.53 8.47 17.83
CA HIS A 557 -8.71 9.25 17.44
C HIS A 557 -8.48 9.99 16.12
N GLN A 558 -9.43 9.89 15.19
CA GLN A 558 -9.28 10.39 13.81
C GLN A 558 -8.93 11.89 13.76
N ASP A 559 -9.65 12.73 14.51
CA ASP A 559 -9.40 14.19 14.55
C ASP A 559 -8.39 14.63 15.61
N ASN A 560 -8.00 13.76 16.54
CA ASN A 560 -7.22 14.14 17.72
C ASN A 560 -6.08 13.15 17.95
N LYS A 561 -4.99 13.36 17.20
CA LYS A 561 -3.75 12.58 17.21
C LYS A 561 -3.08 12.44 18.59
N ARG A 562 -3.53 13.19 19.59
CA ARG A 562 -3.08 13.07 20.98
C ARG A 562 -3.78 11.90 21.69
N LEU A 563 -5.02 11.57 21.32
CA LEU A 563 -5.82 10.51 21.92
C LEU A 563 -5.59 9.15 21.24
N PHE A 564 -5.40 8.12 22.04
CA PHE A 564 -5.28 6.74 21.57
C PHE A 564 -5.80 5.75 22.62
N GLY A 565 -6.03 4.51 22.20
CA GLY A 565 -6.39 3.43 23.10
C GLY A 565 -6.05 2.05 22.56
N PHE A 566 -6.13 1.06 23.42
CA PHE A 566 -5.94 -0.34 23.07
C PHE A 566 -6.85 -1.27 23.89
N VAL A 567 -7.19 -2.42 23.32
CA VAL A 567 -8.06 -3.45 23.90
C VAL A 567 -7.20 -4.63 24.35
N LEU A 568 -7.33 -5.01 25.62
CA LEU A 568 -6.70 -6.20 26.18
C LEU A 568 -7.70 -7.34 26.34
N GLN A 569 -7.33 -8.52 25.83
CA GLN A 569 -8.06 -9.77 26.08
C GLN A 569 -7.59 -10.39 27.40
N THR A 570 -8.50 -10.62 28.34
CA THR A 570 -8.17 -11.29 29.60
C THR A 570 -8.12 -12.82 29.38
N PRO A 571 -6.99 -13.51 29.64
CA PRO A 571 -6.89 -14.95 29.40
C PRO A 571 -7.50 -15.75 30.55
N GLY A 572 -8.82 -15.95 30.53
CA GLY A 572 -9.50 -16.84 31.48
C GLY A 572 -11.03 -16.87 31.37
N GLY A 573 -11.58 -18.02 31.00
CA GLY A 573 -13.03 -18.29 30.98
C GLY A 573 -13.54 -18.80 29.63
N GLN A 574 -14.23 -19.94 29.62
CA GLN A 574 -14.89 -20.45 28.41
C GLN A 574 -16.09 -19.57 28.02
N SER A 575 -16.28 -19.37 26.72
CA SER A 575 -17.48 -18.80 26.06
C SER A 575 -17.87 -17.34 26.31
N ASP A 576 -17.21 -16.56 27.17
CA ASP A 576 -17.46 -15.12 27.28
C ASP A 576 -16.16 -14.32 27.53
N GLY A 577 -15.55 -13.89 26.42
CA GLY A 577 -14.20 -13.32 26.39
C GLY A 577 -14.14 -11.86 26.81
N ARG A 578 -14.26 -11.59 28.12
CA ARG A 578 -14.17 -10.23 28.69
C ARG A 578 -12.88 -9.52 28.26
N ALA A 579 -13.04 -8.38 27.61
CA ALA A 579 -11.95 -7.53 27.16
C ALA A 579 -12.06 -6.14 27.82
N ILE A 580 -10.93 -5.47 28.03
CA ILE A 580 -10.88 -4.15 28.66
C ILE A 580 -10.19 -3.18 27.70
N CYS A 581 -10.86 -2.08 27.36
CA CYS A 581 -10.30 -1.00 26.57
C CYS A 581 -9.71 0.08 27.50
N TYR A 582 -8.49 0.50 27.21
CA TYR A 582 -7.76 1.55 27.94
C TYR A 582 -7.54 2.76 27.03
N ILE A 583 -7.88 3.95 27.51
CA ILE A 583 -7.82 5.21 26.76
C ILE A 583 -6.81 6.18 27.40
N PHE A 584 -5.97 6.79 26.57
CA PHE A 584 -4.89 7.69 26.96
C PHE A 584 -4.84 8.97 26.10
N GLU A 585 -4.30 10.04 26.69
CA GLU A 585 -3.89 11.27 26.00
C GLU A 585 -2.35 11.34 25.99
N SER A 586 -1.72 11.61 24.85
CA SER A 586 -0.29 11.85 24.70
C SER A 586 0.02 13.34 24.48
N ASN A 587 1.29 13.75 24.55
CA ASN A 587 1.64 15.15 24.31
C ASN A 587 1.69 15.53 22.81
N ASN A 588 2.05 14.64 21.87
CA ASN A 588 1.69 14.79 20.43
C ASN A 588 1.89 13.52 19.54
N ASP A 589 1.92 12.32 20.13
CA ASP A 589 2.50 11.12 19.47
C ASP A 589 1.60 9.88 19.49
N GLY A 590 0.28 10.03 19.70
CA GLY A 590 -0.66 8.90 19.85
C GLY A 590 -0.66 7.95 18.64
N GLU A 591 -0.58 8.49 17.43
CA GLU A 591 -0.41 7.70 16.20
C GLU A 591 0.87 6.87 16.21
N LYS A 592 2.00 7.40 16.72
CA LYS A 592 3.27 6.64 16.78
C LYS A 592 3.18 5.49 17.78
N VAL A 593 2.55 5.71 18.94
CA VAL A 593 2.33 4.63 19.93
C VAL A 593 1.53 3.48 19.32
N VAL A 594 0.48 3.81 18.55
CA VAL A 594 -0.33 2.84 17.82
C VAL A 594 0.51 2.14 16.75
N CYS A 595 1.21 2.86 15.87
CA CYS A 595 2.06 2.26 14.84
C CYS A 595 3.14 1.32 15.40
N LEU A 596 3.79 1.66 16.51
CA LEU A 596 4.83 0.81 17.12
C LEU A 596 4.25 -0.42 17.82
N SER A 597 3.02 -0.31 18.33
CA SER A 597 2.28 -1.45 18.88
C SER A 597 1.81 -2.38 17.75
N ASP A 598 1.36 -1.79 16.64
CA ASP A 598 0.86 -2.52 15.47
C ASP A 598 2.00 -3.11 14.63
N GLU A 599 3.19 -2.51 14.52
CA GLU A 599 4.36 -3.15 13.86
C GLU A 599 4.87 -4.39 14.61
N GLY A 600 4.59 -4.51 15.91
CA GLY A 600 4.83 -5.73 16.69
C GLY A 600 3.86 -6.89 16.39
N LEU A 601 2.67 -6.62 15.84
CA LEU A 601 1.66 -7.64 15.50
C LEU A 601 1.99 -8.47 14.23
N PRO A 602 2.40 -7.91 13.07
CA PRO A 602 2.71 -8.68 11.86
C PRO A 602 4.00 -9.48 11.99
N ASP A 603 4.95 -9.08 12.86
CA ASP A 603 6.16 -9.87 13.10
C ASP A 603 5.82 -11.23 13.74
N ARG A 604 4.71 -11.35 14.47
CA ARG A 604 4.17 -12.66 14.90
C ARG A 604 3.87 -13.57 13.71
N LYS A 605 3.21 -13.06 12.66
CA LYS A 605 2.95 -13.80 11.41
C LYS A 605 4.21 -14.01 10.55
N ALA A 606 5.28 -13.25 10.76
CA ALA A 606 6.56 -13.45 10.08
C ALA A 606 7.43 -14.50 10.78
N VAL A 607 7.52 -14.44 12.11
CA VAL A 607 8.27 -15.36 12.97
C VAL A 607 7.63 -16.75 13.02
N GLU A 608 6.29 -16.84 13.08
CA GLU A 608 5.58 -18.13 12.98
C GLU A 608 5.82 -18.77 11.60
N ARG A 609 5.66 -18.02 10.50
CA ARG A 609 5.93 -18.52 9.14
C ARG A 609 7.40 -18.91 8.91
N ARG A 610 8.38 -18.19 9.48
CA ARG A 610 9.79 -18.60 9.45
C ARG A 610 10.01 -19.93 10.18
N LYS A 611 9.47 -20.09 11.40
CA LYS A 611 9.57 -21.35 12.16
C LYS A 611 8.91 -22.54 11.45
N GLU A 612 7.79 -22.34 10.78
CA GLU A 612 7.15 -23.39 9.98
C GLU A 612 7.95 -23.75 8.72
N HIS A 613 8.45 -22.75 8.00
CA HIS A 613 9.26 -22.93 6.80
C HIS A 613 10.61 -23.60 7.09
N ASP A 614 11.27 -23.24 8.18
CA ASP A 614 12.56 -23.83 8.56
C ASP A 614 12.37 -25.29 9.04
N LYS A 615 11.26 -25.58 9.75
CA LYS A 615 10.87 -26.95 10.12
C LYS A 615 10.43 -27.80 8.92
N ALA A 616 9.86 -27.19 7.89
CA ALA A 616 9.57 -27.86 6.62
C ALA A 616 10.85 -28.17 5.83
N LYS A 617 11.81 -27.24 5.78
CA LYS A 617 13.14 -27.46 5.20
C LYS A 617 13.92 -28.54 5.92
N GLU A 618 13.91 -28.56 7.25
CA GLU A 618 14.57 -29.60 8.05
C GLU A 618 14.00 -30.99 7.72
N LYS A 619 12.66 -31.13 7.67
CA LYS A 619 12.00 -32.37 7.21
C LYS A 619 12.38 -32.76 5.77
N GLN A 620 12.39 -31.81 4.84
CA GLN A 620 12.72 -32.08 3.43
C GLN A 620 14.19 -32.50 3.27
N GLN A 621 15.10 -31.92 4.05
CA GLN A 621 16.51 -32.30 4.12
C GLN A 621 16.69 -33.71 4.72
N GLU A 622 15.91 -34.05 5.75
CA GLU A 622 15.90 -35.37 6.40
C GLU A 622 15.32 -36.46 5.47
N GLU A 623 14.33 -36.12 4.66
CA GLU A 623 13.74 -37.02 3.66
C GLU A 623 14.71 -37.27 2.49
N LEU A 624 15.36 -36.22 1.98
CA LEU A 624 16.44 -36.32 1.00
C LEU A 624 17.64 -37.13 1.50
N SER A 625 17.99 -37.04 2.79
CA SER A 625 19.09 -37.83 3.36
C SER A 625 18.73 -39.31 3.47
N LYS A 626 17.49 -39.64 3.85
CA LYS A 626 16.96 -41.02 3.84
C LYS A 626 16.90 -41.59 2.42
N GLN A 627 16.50 -40.79 1.43
CA GLN A 627 16.40 -41.22 0.04
C GLN A 627 17.78 -41.53 -0.56
N ARG A 628 18.80 -40.71 -0.26
CA ARG A 628 20.21 -41.00 -0.62
C ARG A 628 20.77 -42.23 0.09
N GLN A 629 20.37 -42.50 1.34
CA GLN A 629 20.81 -43.72 2.03
C GLN A 629 20.20 -44.96 1.37
N ILE A 630 18.90 -44.93 1.03
CA ILE A 630 18.23 -46.02 0.31
C ILE A 630 18.87 -46.30 -1.06
N GLU A 631 19.23 -45.25 -1.81
CA GLU A 631 19.94 -45.38 -3.09
C GLU A 631 21.30 -46.07 -2.91
N LYS A 632 22.05 -45.70 -1.87
CA LYS A 632 23.36 -46.27 -1.55
C LYS A 632 23.27 -47.73 -1.11
N ASP A 633 22.28 -48.07 -0.29
CA ASP A 633 22.00 -49.44 0.14
C ASP A 633 21.60 -50.32 -1.07
N LEU A 634 20.88 -49.76 -2.05
CA LEU A 634 20.47 -50.45 -3.28
C LEU A 634 21.64 -50.68 -4.26
N GLU A 635 22.58 -49.72 -4.36
CA GLU A 635 23.86 -49.92 -5.06
C GLU A 635 24.70 -51.01 -4.40
N GLU A 636 24.77 -51.04 -3.07
CA GLU A 636 25.54 -52.05 -2.33
C GLU A 636 24.94 -53.46 -2.51
N GLN A 637 23.60 -53.60 -2.46
CA GLN A 637 22.94 -54.87 -2.80
C GLN A 637 23.19 -55.29 -4.25
N SER A 638 23.19 -54.35 -5.19
CA SER A 638 23.46 -54.62 -6.60
C SER A 638 24.91 -55.10 -6.82
N ARG A 639 25.89 -54.54 -6.10
CA ARG A 639 27.28 -55.03 -6.08
C ARG A 639 27.40 -56.43 -5.47
N LEU A 640 26.68 -56.74 -4.40
CA LEU A 640 26.67 -58.06 -3.78
C LEU A 640 26.06 -59.14 -4.69
N ILE A 641 24.99 -58.82 -5.43
CA ILE A 641 24.36 -59.72 -6.41
C ILE A 641 25.32 -60.00 -7.59
N ALA A 642 26.03 -58.97 -8.07
CA ALA A 642 27.06 -59.11 -9.11
C ALA A 642 28.27 -59.94 -8.65
N ALA A 643 28.62 -59.89 -7.36
CA ALA A 643 29.69 -60.70 -6.79
C ALA A 643 29.32 -62.19 -6.64
N SER A 644 28.04 -62.51 -6.45
CA SER A 644 27.54 -63.89 -6.28
C SER A 644 27.43 -64.68 -7.60
N SER A 645 27.55 -64.02 -8.76
CA SER A 645 27.27 -64.60 -10.07
C SER A 645 28.54 -64.89 -10.91
N ARG A 646 29.43 -65.75 -10.37
CA ARG A 646 30.54 -66.37 -11.14
C ARG A 646 30.62 -67.88 -10.91
N PRO A 647 30.36 -68.74 -11.92
CA PRO A 647 30.70 -70.15 -11.88
C PRO A 647 32.19 -70.38 -12.21
N ALA A 648 32.77 -71.46 -11.68
CA ALA A 648 34.16 -71.84 -11.88
C ALA A 648 34.34 -72.98 -12.91
N ASN A 649 35.57 -73.08 -13.43
CA ASN A 649 36.18 -74.12 -14.28
C ASN A 649 36.05 -74.02 -15.82
N ALA A 650 37.21 -74.25 -16.45
CA ALA A 650 37.52 -74.28 -17.90
C ALA A 650 37.68 -75.77 -18.37
N PRO A 651 38.30 -76.17 -19.52
CA PRO A 651 39.08 -75.47 -20.58
C PRO A 651 38.56 -75.83 -22.02
N ALA A 652 39.25 -75.80 -23.19
CA ALA A 652 40.65 -75.53 -23.62
C ALA A 652 40.71 -75.16 -25.13
N SER A 653 41.84 -74.55 -25.58
CA SER A 653 42.37 -74.52 -26.97
C SER A 653 41.54 -73.79 -28.07
N ASP A 654 42.08 -73.14 -29.11
CA ASP A 654 43.47 -72.83 -29.53
C ASP A 654 43.46 -71.59 -30.49
N GLY A 655 44.62 -70.99 -30.80
CA GLY A 655 44.81 -70.20 -32.05
C GLY A 655 44.86 -68.65 -32.02
N LYS A 656 46.08 -68.11 -31.94
CA LYS A 656 46.67 -66.85 -32.54
C LYS A 656 45.72 -65.80 -33.17
N VAL A 657 45.92 -64.49 -32.97
CA VAL A 657 46.96 -63.63 -33.64
C VAL A 657 47.18 -62.28 -32.89
N LEU A 658 48.33 -61.64 -33.15
CA LEU A 658 48.93 -60.44 -32.50
C LEU A 658 48.21 -59.07 -32.70
N VAL A 659 48.48 -58.14 -31.76
CA VAL A 659 49.12 -56.78 -31.90
C VAL A 659 48.90 -56.04 -30.55
N LEU A 660 49.88 -55.90 -29.64
CA LEU A 660 51.02 -54.95 -29.54
C LEU A 660 50.68 -53.44 -29.31
N SER A 661 50.97 -53.01 -28.07
CA SER A 661 51.57 -51.71 -27.67
C SER A 661 50.68 -50.45 -27.65
N ASN A 662 50.90 -49.40 -26.81
CA ASN A 662 51.79 -49.15 -25.65
C ASN A 662 51.08 -48.08 -24.76
N SER A 663 51.03 -48.19 -23.43
CA SER A 663 51.98 -47.63 -22.44
C SER A 663 52.07 -46.09 -22.35
N GLN A 664 51.67 -45.54 -21.19
CA GLN A 664 52.28 -44.46 -20.36
C GLN A 664 51.18 -43.76 -19.52
N SER A 665 51.07 -44.02 -18.20
CA SER A 665 51.91 -43.58 -17.04
C SER A 665 51.33 -42.29 -16.42
N GLU A 666 50.53 -42.38 -15.37
CA GLU A 666 50.94 -42.45 -13.94
C GLU A 666 51.28 -41.06 -13.34
N ASP A 667 50.28 -40.48 -12.68
CA ASP A 667 50.47 -39.50 -11.60
C ASP A 667 50.90 -40.23 -10.31
N SER A 668 51.75 -39.59 -9.51
CA SER A 668 52.17 -40.00 -8.16
C SER A 668 52.85 -38.83 -7.44
N ASP A 669 52.87 -38.67 -6.11
CA ASP A 669 51.99 -39.14 -5.02
C ASP A 669 52.31 -38.27 -3.76
N ALA A 670 51.42 -38.27 -2.77
CA ALA A 670 51.63 -38.02 -1.33
C ALA A 670 52.26 -36.70 -0.78
N GLY A 671 51.42 -35.94 -0.06
CA GLY A 671 51.62 -35.48 1.35
C GLY A 671 52.73 -34.47 1.72
N ASP A 672 52.74 -33.84 2.90
CA ASP A 672 51.75 -33.64 3.97
C ASP A 672 52.24 -32.49 4.92
N GLU A 673 51.33 -31.90 5.72
CA GLU A 673 51.51 -30.96 6.87
C GLU A 673 52.33 -29.63 6.70
N GLY A 674 51.90 -28.53 7.37
CA GLY A 674 52.87 -27.44 7.66
C GLY A 674 52.49 -25.98 8.02
N LYS A 675 51.38 -25.67 8.70
CA LYS A 675 51.15 -24.43 9.54
C LYS A 675 51.83 -23.05 9.23
N LYS A 676 50.96 -22.03 9.13
CA LYS A 676 50.99 -20.67 9.76
C LYS A 676 51.81 -19.49 9.16
N LYS A 677 51.14 -18.31 9.25
CA LYS A 677 51.57 -16.91 9.00
C LYS A 677 51.87 -16.56 7.52
N GLY A 678 51.55 -15.37 7.00
CA GLY A 678 50.85 -14.20 7.55
C GLY A 678 51.46 -12.89 7.04
N GLU A 679 50.63 -11.92 6.61
CA GLU A 679 51.02 -10.59 6.06
C GLU A 679 51.83 -10.66 4.73
N SER A 680 51.86 -9.69 3.80
CA SER A 680 51.12 -8.43 3.62
C SER A 680 51.11 -8.02 2.13
N GLU A 681 50.26 -7.05 1.77
CA GLU A 681 50.36 -6.06 0.67
C GLU A 681 51.17 -6.36 -0.61
N ALA A 682 50.47 -6.40 -1.76
CA ALA A 682 50.79 -5.63 -2.98
C ALA A 682 49.56 -5.53 -3.89
#